data_AF-A0A7V6M4U9-F1
#
_entry.id   AF-A0A7V6M4U9-F1
#
_cell.length_a   1.000
_cell.length_b   1.000
_cell.length_c   1.000
_cell.angle_alpha   90.00
_cell.angle_beta   90.00
_cell.angle_gamma   90.00
#
_symmetry.space_group_name_H-M   'P 1'
#
loop_
_entity.id
_entity.type
_entity.pdbx_description
1 polymer ?
#
loop_
_entity_poly.entity_id
_entity_poly.type
_entity_poly.pdbx_seq_one_letter_code
_entity_poly.pdbx_strand_id
1 'polypeptide(L)'
;MRKISFILIFVLALVLGGCNKSPSLQFDEVDTEITLTIGEKRWVYSLVDDGIELDWISSNTDVATVDDGLIKAISTGKATITVTIVGTEISETIEVFVTEPDPTSIEIQGKNEIVIGETEKLNAVLYPKGAKGTIMWSSSDESIATIDHNGNVTALKEGTVTITATLGNISNTFSITITLPKPNKITIEGKERLIVGETFKYKALVSPEVANQDVIWSVDGEFAEIDDEGNLTALKEGTIVITCISTSDNNISDTFTITIESNIPQNITINGPNSLKVGEKRTFSVTASPTGTCRDVIWSIEGDSAEISKNGVLTALKEGTCKVLAQSKLDLSICCEKEITIFKDPTHLSCDIPYYLVPGSFAKLEANLYQNEEIIYPFIIYSSSDNDVITIDEKGKMIAKSVGQAVITIKSIFNENIKLSKEIRVLDYVETSEILVIDKYEQNEAFLYDNKTYIMGINAFSKINEAIEKAQNNSVIVLSEGTYNEEINIDIDNLSLTGINATITNKINVNANNVTLSNLNFRENASINGNPSGSITNFTFTNNKVYNLNEGLSFLTFAVVGDNQNENFIISNNTFEEINELTNIIRLSNIKNLNIENNKFSGTLSDAILISGSGFPGQENNITGTGASGKLIIYGNEFSQATRSINIKLLSAEKIEINNNIFNSCGGIQFQRILNDLDVNICFNTFTKIEGSVGIRIFNNNVLANIKVNYNIFEDFASETYKYIDNRINTCNANYNYFDNLTDENIFGAIVTETFASIKELEKAIKSLS
;
A
#
# COMPACT_ATOMS: atom_id res chain seq x y z
N MET A 1 82.05 -89.67 -43.33
CA MET A 1 82.49 -91.02 -43.78
C MET A 1 81.81 -91.28 -45.14
N ARG A 2 82.42 -91.69 -46.26
CA ARG A 2 83.66 -92.46 -46.53
C ARG A 2 84.04 -92.36 -48.05
N LYS A 3 85.35 -92.17 -48.32
CA LYS A 3 86.27 -92.43 -49.49
C LYS A 3 85.81 -92.92 -50.89
N ILE A 4 86.56 -92.48 -51.95
CA ILE A 4 87.48 -93.22 -52.90
C ILE A 4 87.92 -92.24 -54.05
N SER A 5 89.20 -91.79 -54.20
CA SER A 5 90.37 -92.24 -55.04
C SER A 5 90.27 -92.00 -56.58
N PHE A 6 91.27 -91.63 -57.43
CA PHE A 6 92.77 -91.55 -57.44
C PHE A 6 93.31 -90.95 -58.81
N ILE A 7 94.61 -90.53 -58.88
CA ILE A 7 95.62 -90.59 -60.02
C ILE A 7 95.60 -89.51 -61.15
N LEU A 8 96.67 -88.97 -61.78
CA LEU A 8 98.18 -88.94 -61.78
C LEU A 8 98.58 -88.33 -63.18
N ILE A 9 99.61 -87.49 -63.44
CA ILE A 9 100.98 -87.80 -63.98
C ILE A 9 101.65 -86.51 -64.56
N PHE A 10 102.98 -86.42 -64.37
CA PHE A 10 104.06 -85.55 -64.89
C PHE A 10 104.24 -85.43 -66.43
N VAL A 11 104.98 -84.42 -66.92
CA VAL A 11 106.28 -84.56 -67.64
C VAL A 11 106.87 -83.22 -68.12
N LEU A 12 108.19 -83.16 -67.98
CA LEU A 12 109.21 -82.13 -68.26
C LEU A 12 109.57 -81.99 -69.77
N ALA A 13 109.84 -80.76 -70.26
CA ALA A 13 110.84 -80.50 -71.31
C ALA A 13 111.19 -78.99 -71.42
N LEU A 14 112.47 -78.66 -71.18
CA LEU A 14 113.13 -77.39 -71.49
C LEU A 14 113.49 -77.33 -72.99
N VAL A 15 113.13 -76.26 -73.70
CA VAL A 15 113.96 -75.65 -74.75
C VAL A 15 113.73 -74.13 -74.74
N LEU A 16 114.85 -73.40 -74.66
CA LEU A 16 114.98 -71.95 -74.66
C LEU A 16 114.67 -71.34 -76.04
N GLY A 17 113.93 -70.23 -76.05
CA GLY A 17 113.69 -69.38 -77.22
C GLY A 17 112.62 -68.34 -76.91
N GLY A 18 113.03 -67.18 -76.40
CA GLY A 18 112.17 -66.17 -75.81
C GLY A 18 111.04 -65.67 -76.71
N CYS A 19 109.82 -65.71 -76.16
CA CYS A 19 108.74 -64.79 -76.49
C CYS A 19 108.22 -64.29 -75.13
N ASN A 20 108.56 -63.06 -74.74
CA ASN A 20 108.01 -62.42 -73.56
C ASN A 20 106.50 -62.23 -73.78
N LYS A 21 105.67 -63.18 -73.36
CA LYS A 21 104.26 -62.91 -73.10
C LYS A 21 104.21 -62.03 -71.85
N SER A 22 103.73 -60.80 -71.99
CA SER A 22 103.35 -59.99 -70.84
C SER A 22 102.31 -60.75 -70.00
N PRO A 23 102.37 -60.69 -68.66
CA PRO A 23 101.33 -61.28 -67.83
C PRO A 23 99.96 -60.66 -68.16
N SER A 24 98.89 -61.44 -68.06
CA SER A 24 97.51 -60.96 -68.17
C SER A 24 96.75 -61.26 -66.89
N LEU A 25 95.98 -60.29 -66.41
CA LEU A 25 95.09 -60.42 -65.25
C LEU A 25 93.65 -60.33 -65.75
N GLN A 26 92.79 -61.27 -65.33
CA GLN A 26 91.35 -61.19 -65.56
C GLN A 26 90.63 -61.86 -64.38
N PHE A 27 89.45 -61.38 -64.01
CA PHE A 27 88.59 -62.12 -63.07
C PHE A 27 88.08 -63.42 -63.72
N ASP A 28 87.95 -64.47 -62.91
CA ASP A 28 87.43 -65.79 -63.34
C ASP A 28 85.91 -65.73 -63.67
N GLU A 29 85.22 -64.69 -63.22
CA GLU A 29 83.81 -64.41 -63.51
C GLU A 29 83.66 -63.33 -64.60
N VAL A 30 82.65 -63.48 -65.47
CA VAL A 30 82.31 -62.54 -66.56
C VAL A 30 81.58 -61.29 -66.03
N ASP A 31 81.21 -61.28 -64.75
CA ASP A 31 80.45 -60.19 -64.14
C ASP A 31 81.34 -58.98 -63.84
N THR A 32 81.02 -57.83 -64.43
CA THR A 32 81.69 -56.55 -64.16
C THR A 32 81.16 -55.86 -62.89
N GLU A 33 80.10 -56.39 -62.27
CA GLU A 33 79.46 -55.86 -61.07
C GLU A 33 78.88 -56.96 -60.15
N ILE A 34 78.89 -56.74 -58.83
CA ILE A 34 78.33 -57.59 -57.78
C ILE A 34 77.39 -56.77 -56.91
N THR A 35 76.21 -57.30 -56.58
CA THR A 35 75.34 -56.73 -55.53
C THR A 35 75.33 -57.63 -54.30
N LEU A 36 75.52 -57.03 -53.11
CA LEU A 36 75.45 -57.68 -51.79
C LEU A 36 74.44 -56.95 -50.89
N THR A 37 73.87 -57.63 -49.92
CA THR A 37 73.14 -56.97 -48.82
C THR A 37 74.05 -56.76 -47.60
N ILE A 38 73.74 -55.77 -46.75
CA ILE A 38 74.56 -55.46 -45.56
C ILE A 38 74.81 -56.73 -44.72
N GLY A 39 76.09 -57.02 -44.45
CA GLY A 39 76.52 -58.19 -43.69
C GLY A 39 76.86 -59.43 -44.53
N GLU A 40 76.46 -59.47 -45.80
CA GLU A 40 76.84 -60.56 -46.73
C GLU A 40 78.34 -60.54 -47.04
N LYS A 41 78.86 -61.73 -47.37
CA LYS A 41 80.24 -61.94 -47.80
C LYS A 41 80.25 -62.74 -49.10
N ARG A 42 81.12 -62.36 -50.05
CA ARG A 42 81.27 -63.05 -51.34
C ARG A 42 82.73 -63.08 -51.77
N TRP A 43 83.19 -64.22 -52.25
CA TRP A 43 84.51 -64.37 -52.84
C TRP A 43 84.52 -63.93 -54.31
N VAL A 44 85.62 -63.36 -54.76
CA VAL A 44 85.94 -63.08 -56.16
C VAL A 44 87.34 -63.62 -56.45
N TYR A 45 87.50 -64.32 -57.58
CA TYR A 45 88.76 -64.99 -57.96
C TYR A 45 89.37 -64.33 -59.21
N SER A 46 90.70 -64.22 -59.26
CA SER A 46 91.46 -63.74 -60.43
C SER A 46 92.29 -64.86 -61.07
N LEU A 47 92.34 -64.89 -62.40
CA LEU A 47 93.17 -65.80 -63.18
C LEU A 47 94.54 -65.17 -63.47
N VAL A 48 95.60 -65.71 -62.86
CA VAL A 48 97.01 -65.34 -63.09
C VAL A 48 97.91 -66.58 -63.12
N ASP A 49 99.09 -66.48 -63.75
CA ASP A 49 100.09 -67.55 -63.75
C ASP A 49 100.59 -67.85 -62.31
N ASP A 50 100.95 -69.12 -62.07
CA ASP A 50 101.33 -69.63 -60.75
C ASP A 50 102.56 -68.89 -60.16
N GLY A 51 102.45 -68.44 -58.90
CA GLY A 51 103.52 -67.72 -58.18
C GLY A 51 103.48 -66.20 -58.27
N ILE A 52 102.41 -65.61 -58.81
CA ILE A 52 102.18 -64.15 -58.86
C ILE A 52 101.47 -63.67 -57.58
N GLU A 53 102.01 -62.61 -56.96
CA GLU A 53 101.42 -61.96 -55.79
C GLU A 53 100.44 -60.85 -56.22
N LEU A 54 99.31 -60.73 -55.51
CA LEU A 54 98.20 -59.81 -55.84
C LEU A 54 97.94 -58.84 -54.69
N ASP A 55 97.66 -57.58 -55.03
CA ASP A 55 97.23 -56.55 -54.08
C ASP A 55 95.76 -56.20 -54.33
N TRP A 56 94.95 -56.21 -53.27
CA TRP A 56 93.51 -56.00 -53.31
C TRP A 56 93.13 -54.74 -52.53
N ILE A 57 92.47 -53.81 -53.19
CA ILE A 57 92.06 -52.54 -52.59
C ILE A 57 90.59 -52.30 -52.85
N SER A 58 89.87 -51.84 -51.82
CA SER A 58 88.53 -51.29 -51.98
C SER A 58 88.60 -49.78 -52.09
N SER A 59 87.85 -49.21 -53.03
CA SER A 59 87.69 -47.76 -53.14
C SER A 59 86.93 -47.15 -51.95
N ASN A 60 86.16 -47.95 -51.21
CA ASN A 60 85.40 -47.50 -50.04
C ASN A 60 85.17 -48.65 -49.04
N THR A 61 86.04 -48.73 -48.03
CA THR A 61 85.99 -49.77 -46.99
C THR A 61 84.82 -49.61 -46.03
N ASP A 62 84.18 -48.43 -45.95
CA ASP A 62 82.96 -48.24 -45.15
C ASP A 62 81.73 -48.88 -45.81
N VAL A 63 81.78 -49.08 -47.14
CA VAL A 63 80.72 -49.75 -47.92
C VAL A 63 81.03 -51.23 -48.06
N ALA A 64 82.21 -51.59 -48.58
CA ALA A 64 82.65 -52.97 -48.71
C ALA A 64 84.15 -53.11 -48.51
N THR A 65 84.57 -54.07 -47.69
CA THR A 65 85.99 -54.42 -47.50
C THR A 65 86.35 -55.61 -48.37
N VAL A 66 87.58 -55.68 -48.86
CA VAL A 66 88.15 -56.88 -49.52
C VAL A 66 89.39 -57.34 -48.77
N ASP A 67 89.53 -58.65 -48.59
CA ASP A 67 90.72 -59.29 -48.02
C ASP A 67 91.00 -60.57 -48.83
N ASP A 68 92.11 -60.58 -49.57
CA ASP A 68 92.52 -61.68 -50.46
C ASP A 68 91.39 -62.21 -51.37
N GLY A 69 90.58 -61.29 -51.94
CA GLY A 69 89.43 -61.63 -52.79
C GLY A 69 88.10 -61.89 -52.05
N LEU A 70 88.05 -61.91 -50.71
CA LEU A 70 86.80 -61.98 -49.94
C LEU A 70 86.21 -60.59 -49.67
N ILE A 71 85.10 -60.28 -50.34
CA ILE A 71 84.35 -59.04 -50.16
C ILE A 71 83.36 -59.21 -49.01
N LYS A 72 83.28 -58.22 -48.10
CA LYS A 72 82.27 -58.13 -47.04
C LYS A 72 81.51 -56.81 -47.15
N ALA A 73 80.20 -56.88 -47.24
CA ALA A 73 79.30 -55.73 -47.23
C ALA A 73 79.15 -55.15 -45.81
N ILE A 74 79.41 -53.86 -45.65
CA ILE A 74 79.40 -53.16 -44.35
C ILE A 74 78.24 -52.18 -44.25
N SER A 75 78.06 -51.32 -45.26
CA SER A 75 76.98 -50.34 -45.30
C SER A 75 76.54 -50.08 -46.73
N THR A 76 75.34 -49.54 -46.93
CA THR A 76 74.81 -49.29 -48.28
C THR A 76 75.67 -48.31 -49.06
N GLY A 77 75.89 -48.60 -50.33
CA GLY A 77 76.64 -47.71 -51.20
C GLY A 77 77.34 -48.48 -52.30
N LYS A 78 78.27 -47.80 -52.98
CA LYS A 78 79.08 -48.37 -54.06
C LYS A 78 80.56 -48.36 -53.65
N ALA A 79 81.24 -49.47 -53.87
CA ALA A 79 82.69 -49.59 -53.76
C ALA A 79 83.23 -50.29 -55.01
N THR A 80 84.37 -49.87 -55.53
CA THR A 80 85.09 -50.57 -56.59
C THR A 80 86.21 -51.35 -55.94
N ILE A 81 86.27 -52.65 -56.21
CA ILE A 81 87.36 -53.52 -55.78
C ILE A 81 88.36 -53.61 -56.93
N THR A 82 89.59 -53.23 -56.66
CA THR A 82 90.71 -53.28 -57.60
C THR A 82 91.67 -54.37 -57.17
N VAL A 83 92.04 -55.24 -58.10
CA VAL A 83 93.13 -56.21 -57.94
C VAL A 83 94.27 -55.82 -58.88
N THR A 84 95.50 -55.82 -58.38
CA THR A 84 96.71 -55.46 -59.16
C THR A 84 97.78 -56.52 -58.99
N ILE A 85 98.47 -56.89 -60.08
CA ILE A 85 99.66 -57.75 -59.99
C ILE A 85 100.81 -56.95 -59.39
N VAL A 86 101.33 -57.40 -58.24
CA VAL A 86 102.38 -56.72 -57.50
C VAL A 86 103.63 -56.52 -58.38
N GLY A 87 104.13 -55.28 -58.43
CA GLY A 87 105.31 -54.91 -59.22
C GLY A 87 105.02 -54.58 -60.69
N THR A 88 103.75 -54.53 -61.12
CA THR A 88 103.34 -54.14 -62.48
C THR A 88 102.22 -53.09 -62.47
N GLU A 89 101.91 -52.49 -63.63
CA GLU A 89 100.76 -51.60 -63.81
C GLU A 89 99.48 -52.35 -64.24
N ILE A 90 99.48 -53.68 -64.21
CA ILE A 90 98.35 -54.50 -64.67
C ILE A 90 97.34 -54.67 -63.54
N SER A 91 96.14 -54.11 -63.72
CA SER A 91 95.03 -54.18 -62.76
C SER A 91 93.70 -54.47 -63.43
N GLU A 92 92.78 -55.02 -62.64
CA GLU A 92 91.37 -55.24 -63.00
C GLU A 92 90.47 -54.74 -61.88
N THR A 93 89.24 -54.37 -62.24
CA THR A 93 88.29 -53.80 -61.28
C THR A 93 86.91 -54.42 -61.39
N ILE A 94 86.22 -54.54 -60.25
CA ILE A 94 84.82 -54.98 -60.17
C ILE A 94 84.04 -54.03 -59.26
N GLU A 95 82.85 -53.64 -59.69
CA GLU A 95 81.98 -52.77 -58.89
C GLU A 95 81.13 -53.58 -57.91
N VAL A 96 81.05 -53.12 -56.66
CA VAL A 96 80.26 -53.72 -55.59
C VAL A 96 79.19 -52.74 -55.14
N PHE A 97 77.93 -53.14 -55.25
CA PHE A 97 76.78 -52.41 -54.74
C PHE A 97 76.27 -53.09 -53.47
N VAL A 98 76.24 -52.36 -52.37
CA VAL A 98 75.68 -52.85 -51.10
C VAL A 98 74.29 -52.24 -50.90
N THR A 99 73.30 -53.09 -50.64
CA THR A 99 71.90 -52.72 -50.43
C THR A 99 71.41 -53.12 -49.03
N GLU A 100 70.29 -52.55 -48.59
CA GLU A 100 69.68 -52.93 -47.31
C GLU A 100 69.04 -54.33 -47.42
N PRO A 101 69.13 -55.17 -46.38
CA PRO A 101 68.45 -56.45 -46.41
C PRO A 101 66.94 -56.24 -46.27
N ASP A 102 66.15 -57.04 -46.99
CA ASP A 102 64.71 -57.04 -46.82
C ASP A 102 64.32 -57.54 -45.42
N PRO A 103 63.37 -56.86 -44.73
CA PRO A 103 62.91 -57.29 -43.42
C PRO A 103 62.12 -58.61 -43.53
N THR A 104 62.43 -59.55 -42.65
CA THR A 104 61.83 -60.90 -42.61
C THR A 104 60.99 -61.17 -41.36
N SER A 105 61.24 -60.45 -40.25
CA SER A 105 60.42 -60.54 -39.04
C SER A 105 60.44 -59.24 -38.23
N ILE A 106 59.39 -59.06 -37.43
CA ILE A 106 59.22 -57.93 -36.49
C ILE A 106 59.20 -58.51 -35.06
N GLU A 107 59.92 -57.91 -34.13
CA GLU A 107 59.77 -58.14 -32.68
C GLU A 107 59.18 -56.90 -32.01
N ILE A 108 58.18 -57.07 -31.16
CA ILE A 108 57.54 -55.96 -30.42
C ILE A 108 57.95 -56.04 -28.94
N GLN A 109 58.40 -54.92 -28.37
CA GLN A 109 58.84 -54.79 -26.98
C GLN A 109 58.07 -53.67 -26.27
N GLY A 110 57.65 -53.90 -25.02
CA GLY A 110 56.96 -52.93 -24.15
C GLY A 110 56.31 -53.59 -22.93
N LYS A 111 55.59 -52.83 -22.11
CA LYS A 111 54.76 -53.40 -21.02
C LYS A 111 53.47 -54.01 -21.57
N ASN A 112 53.10 -55.17 -21.02
CA ASN A 112 51.87 -55.89 -21.37
C ASN A 112 50.70 -55.59 -20.42
N GLU A 113 50.88 -54.76 -19.39
CA GLU A 113 49.84 -54.34 -18.44
C GLU A 113 49.97 -52.84 -18.16
N ILE A 114 48.85 -52.11 -18.30
CA ILE A 114 48.73 -50.67 -18.03
C ILE A 114 47.37 -50.34 -17.44
N VAL A 115 47.25 -49.19 -16.78
CA VAL A 115 45.98 -48.73 -16.17
C VAL A 115 45.26 -47.77 -17.11
N ILE A 116 43.92 -47.71 -17.05
CA ILE A 116 43.13 -46.72 -17.80
C ILE A 116 43.71 -45.30 -17.60
N GLY A 117 43.89 -44.58 -18.70
CA GLY A 117 44.47 -43.22 -18.72
C GLY A 117 45.99 -43.18 -18.85
N GLU A 118 46.69 -44.30 -18.68
CA GLU A 118 48.13 -44.39 -18.94
C GLU A 118 48.43 -44.51 -20.44
N THR A 119 49.68 -44.19 -20.80
CA THR A 119 50.21 -44.41 -22.15
C THR A 119 51.51 -45.18 -22.07
N GLU A 120 51.68 -46.19 -22.93
CA GLU A 120 52.87 -47.04 -23.00
C GLU A 120 53.46 -47.02 -24.41
N LYS A 121 54.80 -46.93 -24.50
CA LYS A 121 55.51 -46.96 -25.76
C LYS A 121 55.86 -48.39 -26.15
N LEU A 122 55.33 -48.89 -27.26
CA LEU A 122 55.82 -50.09 -27.90
C LEU A 122 56.94 -49.77 -28.90
N ASN A 123 57.98 -50.60 -28.90
CA ASN A 123 59.09 -50.53 -29.82
C ASN A 123 59.09 -51.75 -30.75
N ALA A 124 59.24 -51.52 -32.06
CA ALA A 124 59.32 -52.58 -33.07
C ALA A 124 60.75 -52.71 -33.62
N VAL A 125 61.33 -53.91 -33.53
CA VAL A 125 62.68 -54.23 -34.01
C VAL A 125 62.59 -55.12 -35.25
N LEU A 126 63.26 -54.72 -36.33
CA LEU A 126 63.30 -55.46 -37.61
C LEU A 126 64.51 -56.39 -37.70
N TYR A 127 64.29 -57.57 -38.27
CA TYR A 127 65.34 -58.55 -38.57
C TYR A 127 65.36 -58.95 -40.05
N PRO A 128 66.53 -59.22 -40.64
CA PRO A 128 67.85 -59.19 -40.04
C PRO A 128 68.31 -57.77 -39.68
N LYS A 129 69.29 -57.66 -38.77
CA LYS A 129 69.77 -56.37 -38.26
C LYS A 129 70.25 -55.50 -39.43
N GLY A 130 69.74 -54.27 -39.51
CA GLY A 130 70.05 -53.33 -40.59
C GLY A 130 68.92 -53.16 -41.61
N ALA A 131 67.90 -54.03 -41.58
CA ALA A 131 66.66 -53.82 -42.33
C ALA A 131 65.94 -52.55 -41.85
N LYS A 132 65.34 -51.81 -42.79
CA LYS A 132 64.56 -50.59 -42.52
C LYS A 132 63.17 -50.70 -43.10
N GLY A 133 62.25 -49.94 -42.52
CA GLY A 133 60.88 -49.83 -43.00
C GLY A 133 59.99 -49.07 -42.01
N THR A 134 58.87 -48.55 -42.51
CA THR A 134 57.87 -47.85 -41.70
C THR A 134 56.86 -48.86 -41.17
N ILE A 135 56.84 -49.06 -39.85
CA ILE A 135 55.87 -49.95 -39.19
C ILE A 135 54.49 -49.29 -39.17
N MET A 136 53.49 -50.05 -39.62
CA MET A 136 52.08 -49.72 -39.45
C MET A 136 51.56 -50.42 -38.20
N TRP A 137 51.02 -49.64 -37.26
CA TRP A 137 50.42 -50.14 -36.03
C TRP A 137 48.90 -50.19 -36.15
N SER A 138 48.30 -51.19 -35.51
CA SER A 138 46.84 -51.28 -35.36
C SER A 138 46.50 -51.94 -34.04
N SER A 139 45.32 -51.59 -33.50
CA SER A 139 44.75 -52.20 -32.31
C SER A 139 43.60 -53.12 -32.71
N SER A 140 43.46 -54.26 -32.05
CA SER A 140 42.31 -55.16 -32.29
C SER A 140 40.98 -54.55 -31.81
N ASP A 141 41.02 -53.60 -30.88
CA ASP A 141 39.86 -52.86 -30.39
C ASP A 141 40.28 -51.46 -29.90
N GLU A 142 40.07 -50.45 -30.74
CA GLU A 142 40.38 -49.06 -30.43
C GLU A 142 39.48 -48.45 -29.35
N SER A 143 38.37 -49.10 -28.96
CA SER A 143 37.56 -48.69 -27.81
C SER A 143 38.17 -49.11 -26.47
N ILE A 144 39.10 -50.08 -26.48
CA ILE A 144 39.83 -50.57 -25.31
C ILE A 144 41.19 -49.86 -25.21
N ALA A 145 41.97 -49.84 -26.30
CA ALA A 145 43.21 -49.06 -26.38
C ALA A 145 43.48 -48.61 -27.82
N THR A 146 43.95 -47.38 -27.99
CA THR A 146 44.43 -46.87 -29.28
C THR A 146 45.94 -46.98 -29.36
N ILE A 147 46.48 -47.06 -30.59
CA ILE A 147 47.92 -46.96 -30.83
C ILE A 147 48.19 -45.95 -31.95
N ASP A 148 49.13 -45.04 -31.72
CA ASP A 148 49.52 -44.06 -32.74
C ASP A 148 50.59 -44.61 -33.71
N HIS A 149 50.88 -43.86 -34.77
CA HIS A 149 51.88 -44.22 -35.78
C HIS A 149 53.31 -44.35 -35.23
N ASN A 150 53.59 -43.78 -34.05
CA ASN A 150 54.87 -43.90 -33.40
C ASN A 150 54.95 -45.18 -32.55
N GLY A 151 53.83 -45.83 -32.25
CA GLY A 151 53.74 -46.99 -31.34
C GLY A 151 53.38 -46.63 -29.90
N ASN A 152 52.80 -45.44 -29.64
CA ASN A 152 52.28 -45.09 -28.30
C ASN A 152 50.87 -45.66 -28.13
N VAL A 153 50.69 -46.54 -27.16
CA VAL A 153 49.40 -47.15 -26.80
C VAL A 153 48.76 -46.33 -25.68
N THR A 154 47.52 -45.86 -25.86
CA THR A 154 46.75 -45.16 -24.83
C THR A 154 45.61 -46.04 -24.32
N ALA A 155 45.54 -46.26 -23.01
CA ALA A 155 44.53 -47.08 -22.36
C ALA A 155 43.22 -46.32 -22.14
N LEU A 156 42.11 -46.84 -22.67
CA LEU A 156 40.80 -46.17 -22.62
C LEU A 156 39.79 -46.91 -21.75
N LYS A 157 39.77 -48.24 -21.80
CA LYS A 157 38.80 -49.07 -21.10
C LYS A 157 39.44 -50.37 -20.62
N GLU A 158 38.96 -50.89 -19.50
CA GLU A 158 39.36 -52.19 -18.98
C GLU A 158 39.09 -53.30 -20.02
N GLY A 159 40.07 -54.18 -20.20
CA GLY A 159 40.02 -55.27 -21.17
C GLY A 159 41.39 -55.62 -21.73
N THR A 160 41.46 -56.67 -22.54
CA THR A 160 42.69 -57.09 -23.21
C THR A 160 42.59 -56.81 -24.70
N VAL A 161 43.61 -56.17 -25.26
CA VAL A 161 43.69 -55.82 -26.67
C VAL A 161 44.98 -56.35 -27.28
N THR A 162 44.92 -56.79 -28.53
CA THR A 162 46.10 -57.21 -29.30
C THR A 162 46.53 -56.09 -30.23
N ILE A 163 47.76 -55.61 -30.06
CA ILE A 163 48.38 -54.64 -30.94
C ILE A 163 49.16 -55.37 -32.03
N THR A 164 48.96 -54.98 -33.29
CA THR A 164 49.65 -55.58 -34.45
C THR A 164 50.58 -54.57 -35.10
N ALA A 165 51.86 -54.94 -35.25
CA ALA A 165 52.84 -54.22 -36.06
C ALA A 165 52.97 -54.92 -37.42
N THR A 166 52.84 -54.16 -38.52
CA THR A 166 52.91 -54.68 -39.89
C THR A 166 53.91 -53.89 -40.74
N LEU A 167 54.69 -54.59 -41.56
CA LEU A 167 55.57 -54.00 -42.57
C LEU A 167 55.50 -54.84 -43.84
N GLY A 168 54.82 -54.34 -44.89
CA GLY A 168 54.60 -55.11 -46.11
C GLY A 168 53.84 -56.42 -45.82
N ASN A 169 54.48 -57.56 -46.12
CA ASN A 169 53.89 -58.89 -45.94
C ASN A 169 54.26 -59.56 -44.60
N ILE A 170 55.03 -58.89 -43.73
CA ILE A 170 55.40 -59.43 -42.40
C ILE A 170 54.64 -58.67 -41.30
N SER A 171 54.22 -59.40 -40.26
CA SER A 171 53.50 -58.84 -39.11
C SER A 171 53.84 -59.58 -37.82
N ASN A 172 53.73 -58.91 -36.67
CA ASN A 172 53.77 -59.54 -35.36
C ASN A 172 52.74 -58.87 -34.43
N THR A 173 52.36 -59.55 -33.35
CA THR A 173 51.31 -59.12 -32.41
C THR A 173 51.81 -59.05 -30.97
N PHE A 174 51.27 -58.13 -30.18
CA PHE A 174 51.59 -57.91 -28.77
C PHE A 174 50.31 -57.68 -27.96
N SER A 175 50.07 -58.50 -26.93
CA SER A 175 48.85 -58.41 -26.11
C SER A 175 49.07 -57.45 -24.95
N ILE A 176 48.13 -56.52 -24.75
CA ILE A 176 48.11 -55.58 -23.63
C ILE A 176 46.82 -55.76 -22.84
N THR A 177 46.93 -55.90 -21.52
CA THR A 177 45.80 -55.93 -20.60
C THR A 177 45.68 -54.59 -19.89
N ILE A 178 44.49 -54.00 -19.93
CA ILE A 178 44.15 -52.75 -19.26
C ILE A 178 43.31 -53.06 -18.03
N THR A 179 43.71 -52.55 -16.88
CA THR A 179 42.99 -52.69 -15.61
C THR A 179 42.46 -51.35 -15.09
N LEU A 180 41.46 -51.39 -14.20
CA LEU A 180 41.00 -50.19 -13.50
C LEU A 180 42.09 -49.63 -12.55
N PRO A 181 42.17 -48.31 -12.34
CA PRO A 181 42.99 -47.75 -11.27
C PRO A 181 42.43 -48.15 -9.91
N LYS A 182 43.31 -48.27 -8.92
CA LYS A 182 42.88 -48.41 -7.52
C LYS A 182 42.19 -47.13 -7.07
N PRO A 183 41.08 -47.21 -6.32
CA PRO A 183 40.54 -46.03 -5.67
C PRO A 183 41.58 -45.46 -4.70
N ASN A 184 41.49 -44.17 -4.39
CA ASN A 184 42.33 -43.51 -3.38
C ASN A 184 41.51 -42.76 -2.33
N LYS A 185 40.20 -42.56 -2.57
CA LYS A 185 39.31 -41.84 -1.67
C LYS A 185 37.86 -42.29 -1.89
N ILE A 186 37.11 -42.39 -0.79
CA ILE A 186 35.65 -42.43 -0.79
C ILE A 186 35.15 -41.16 -0.09
N THR A 187 34.00 -40.64 -0.51
CA THR A 187 33.28 -39.60 0.23
C THR A 187 31.80 -39.93 0.27
N ILE A 188 31.20 -39.85 1.46
CA ILE A 188 29.76 -40.02 1.66
C ILE A 188 29.08 -38.65 1.53
N GLU A 189 28.07 -38.55 0.68
CA GLU A 189 27.19 -37.39 0.56
C GLU A 189 25.79 -37.74 1.08
N GLY A 190 25.25 -36.90 1.97
CA GLY A 190 23.87 -37.04 2.45
C GLY A 190 23.49 -36.05 3.54
N LYS A 191 22.42 -36.35 4.28
CA LYS A 191 21.89 -35.50 5.36
C LYS A 191 22.55 -35.79 6.69
N GLU A 192 22.88 -34.75 7.45
CA GLU A 192 23.39 -34.88 8.83
C GLU A 192 22.29 -35.20 9.86
N ARG A 193 21.01 -35.02 9.49
CA ARG A 193 19.87 -35.23 10.38
C ARG A 193 18.73 -35.94 9.67
N LEU A 194 18.10 -36.87 10.40
CA LEU A 194 16.88 -37.57 9.99
C LEU A 194 15.87 -37.54 11.14
N ILE A 195 14.60 -37.72 10.81
CA ILE A 195 13.52 -37.91 11.79
C ILE A 195 13.17 -39.40 11.87
N VAL A 196 12.83 -39.91 13.06
CA VAL A 196 12.39 -41.32 13.22
C VAL A 196 11.28 -41.67 12.22
N GLY A 197 11.52 -42.71 11.41
CA GLY A 197 10.67 -43.19 10.33
C GLY A 197 11.04 -42.67 8.93
N GLU A 198 11.96 -41.71 8.82
CA GLU A 198 12.48 -41.23 7.53
C GLU A 198 13.47 -42.25 6.93
N THR A 199 13.39 -42.44 5.61
CA THR A 199 14.40 -43.15 4.81
C THR A 199 15.10 -42.17 3.87
N PHE A 200 16.43 -42.17 3.85
CA PHE A 200 17.24 -41.32 2.98
C PHE A 200 18.35 -42.12 2.28
N LYS A 201 18.54 -41.88 0.97
CA LYS A 201 19.57 -42.53 0.17
C LYS A 201 20.88 -41.75 0.22
N TYR A 202 21.88 -42.31 0.90
CA TYR A 202 23.25 -41.78 0.91
C TYR A 202 23.99 -42.19 -0.35
N LYS A 203 24.88 -41.31 -0.82
CA LYS A 203 25.67 -41.55 -2.03
C LYS A 203 27.14 -41.69 -1.67
N ALA A 204 27.77 -42.75 -2.13
CA ALA A 204 29.23 -42.90 -2.08
C ALA A 204 29.84 -42.37 -3.38
N LEU A 205 30.89 -41.56 -3.25
CA LEU A 205 31.69 -41.08 -4.38
C LEU A 205 33.08 -41.69 -4.28
N VAL A 206 33.42 -42.59 -5.20
CA VAL A 206 34.74 -43.24 -5.26
C VAL A 206 35.64 -42.51 -6.27
N SER A 207 36.83 -42.10 -5.83
CA SER A 207 37.81 -41.40 -6.67
C SER A 207 39.03 -42.28 -6.97
N PRO A 208 39.54 -42.29 -8.21
CA PRO A 208 38.98 -41.61 -9.39
C PRO A 208 37.68 -42.28 -9.89
N GLU A 209 36.87 -41.57 -10.68
CA GLU A 209 35.58 -42.06 -11.21
C GLU A 209 35.72 -43.32 -12.07
N VAL A 210 36.87 -43.50 -12.72
CA VAL A 210 37.20 -44.68 -13.53
C VAL A 210 37.63 -45.89 -12.68
N ALA A 211 37.80 -45.77 -11.36
CA ALA A 211 38.06 -46.92 -10.48
C ALA A 211 36.77 -47.75 -10.27
N ASN A 212 36.90 -48.91 -9.61
CA ASN A 212 35.74 -49.68 -9.19
C ASN A 212 34.88 -48.86 -8.21
N GLN A 213 33.60 -48.66 -8.55
CA GLN A 213 32.64 -47.85 -7.79
C GLN A 213 31.86 -48.65 -6.74
N ASP A 214 32.05 -49.97 -6.67
CA ASP A 214 31.33 -50.83 -5.73
C ASP A 214 31.81 -50.61 -4.29
N VAL A 215 30.84 -50.43 -3.39
CA VAL A 215 31.06 -50.15 -1.97
C VAL A 215 30.21 -51.04 -1.07
N ILE A 216 30.62 -51.18 0.18
CA ILE A 216 29.87 -51.86 1.24
C ILE A 216 29.44 -50.81 2.25
N TRP A 217 28.14 -50.76 2.51
CA TRP A 217 27.55 -49.89 3.54
C TRP A 217 27.41 -50.64 4.87
N SER A 218 27.58 -49.90 5.95
CA SER A 218 27.26 -50.36 7.31
C SER A 218 26.86 -49.17 8.17
N VAL A 219 26.11 -49.42 9.24
CA VAL A 219 25.71 -48.43 10.23
C VAL A 219 25.99 -48.99 11.62
N ASP A 220 26.39 -48.15 12.55
CA ASP A 220 26.55 -48.54 13.95
C ASP A 220 25.23 -48.51 14.72
N GLY A 221 25.12 -49.38 15.74
CA GLY A 221 23.99 -49.39 16.66
C GLY A 221 22.68 -49.95 16.08
N GLU A 222 21.60 -49.70 16.82
CA GLU A 222 20.24 -50.20 16.53
C GLU A 222 19.24 -49.08 16.18
N PHE A 223 19.73 -47.86 15.99
CA PHE A 223 18.88 -46.68 15.78
C PHE A 223 18.49 -46.47 14.32
N ALA A 224 19.20 -47.12 13.39
CA ALA A 224 18.87 -47.13 11.97
C ALA A 224 19.34 -48.44 11.31
N GLU A 225 18.81 -48.69 10.11
CA GLU A 225 19.26 -49.77 9.23
C GLU A 225 19.62 -49.18 7.86
N ILE A 226 20.70 -49.64 7.24
CA ILE A 226 21.11 -49.26 5.89
C ILE A 226 21.15 -50.50 5.00
N ASP A 227 20.59 -50.39 3.80
CA ASP A 227 20.65 -51.47 2.80
C ASP A 227 21.89 -51.35 1.89
N ASP A 228 22.10 -52.35 1.03
CA ASP A 228 23.24 -52.43 0.11
C ASP A 228 23.23 -51.31 -0.96
N GLU A 229 22.10 -50.62 -1.14
CA GLU A 229 21.98 -49.48 -2.05
C GLU A 229 22.25 -48.12 -1.38
N GLY A 230 22.51 -48.12 -0.06
CA GLY A 230 22.75 -46.91 0.74
C GLY A 230 21.46 -46.22 1.23
N ASN A 231 20.31 -46.89 1.21
CA ASN A 231 19.08 -46.35 1.80
C ASN A 231 19.09 -46.57 3.32
N LEU A 232 19.28 -45.50 4.08
CA LEU A 232 19.26 -45.52 5.54
C LEU A 232 17.85 -45.21 6.05
N THR A 233 17.26 -46.11 6.84
CA THR A 233 15.97 -45.93 7.51
C THR A 233 16.17 -45.68 9.00
N ALA A 234 15.69 -44.53 9.49
CA ALA A 234 15.77 -44.13 10.89
C ALA A 234 14.70 -44.84 11.73
N LEU A 235 15.10 -45.60 12.75
CA LEU A 235 14.20 -46.41 13.59
C LEU A 235 13.96 -45.83 14.98
N LYS A 236 15.00 -45.24 15.60
CA LYS A 236 14.95 -44.71 16.97
C LYS A 236 15.79 -43.44 17.10
N GLU A 237 15.49 -42.61 18.09
CA GLU A 237 16.28 -41.41 18.38
C GLU A 237 17.70 -41.78 18.85
N GLY A 238 18.69 -40.99 18.42
CA GLY A 238 20.08 -41.22 18.77
C GLY A 238 21.06 -40.68 17.73
N THR A 239 22.34 -40.93 17.93
CA THR A 239 23.39 -40.61 16.96
C THR A 239 23.97 -41.90 16.42
N ILE A 240 24.10 -41.98 15.10
CA ILE A 240 24.70 -43.10 14.37
C ILE A 240 25.83 -42.61 13.47
N VAL A 241 26.68 -43.52 13.04
CA VAL A 241 27.76 -43.34 12.07
C VAL A 241 27.55 -44.38 10.97
N ILE A 242 27.28 -43.90 9.76
CA ILE A 242 27.34 -44.77 8.58
C ILE A 242 28.78 -44.84 8.09
N THR A 243 29.19 -46.04 7.67
CA THR A 243 30.52 -46.31 7.12
C THR A 243 30.36 -46.90 5.72
N CYS A 244 31.12 -46.37 4.78
CA CYS A 244 31.19 -46.84 3.39
C CYS A 244 32.62 -47.29 3.08
N ILE A 245 32.81 -48.54 2.66
CA ILE A 245 34.13 -49.15 2.40
C ILE A 245 34.22 -49.59 0.94
N SER A 246 35.36 -49.36 0.27
CA SER A 246 35.56 -49.87 -1.09
C SER A 246 35.64 -51.39 -1.08
N THR A 247 34.97 -52.03 -2.05
CA THR A 247 35.11 -53.47 -2.27
C THR A 247 36.49 -53.87 -2.81
N SER A 248 37.20 -52.93 -3.44
CA SER A 248 38.49 -53.18 -4.10
C SER A 248 39.72 -52.91 -3.21
N ASP A 249 39.57 -52.12 -2.15
CA ASP A 249 40.57 -51.92 -1.09
C ASP A 249 39.88 -51.52 0.22
N ASN A 250 39.84 -52.43 1.20
CA ASN A 250 39.14 -52.22 2.46
C ASN A 250 39.79 -51.17 3.39
N ASN A 251 41.00 -50.70 3.07
CA ASN A 251 41.63 -49.58 3.79
C ASN A 251 41.08 -48.21 3.34
N ILE A 252 40.29 -48.19 2.27
CA ILE A 252 39.67 -46.97 1.74
C ILE A 252 38.21 -46.97 2.17
N SER A 253 37.92 -46.10 3.12
CA SER A 253 36.59 -45.92 3.68
C SER A 253 36.32 -44.46 3.97
N ASP A 254 35.05 -44.13 4.13
CA ASP A 254 34.61 -42.87 4.72
C ASP A 254 33.52 -43.15 5.77
N THR A 255 33.36 -42.21 6.70
CA THR A 255 32.37 -42.30 7.79
C THR A 255 31.58 -41.00 7.87
N PHE A 256 30.28 -41.08 8.13
CA PHE A 256 29.41 -39.92 8.19
C PHE A 256 28.46 -40.01 9.40
N THR A 257 28.53 -39.03 10.31
CA THR A 257 27.73 -39.00 11.54
C THR A 257 26.36 -38.37 11.29
N ILE A 258 25.31 -39.02 11.77
CA ILE A 258 23.92 -38.61 11.57
C ILE A 258 23.22 -38.58 12.92
N THR A 259 22.45 -37.52 13.17
CA THR A 259 21.58 -37.42 14.35
C THR A 259 20.14 -37.72 13.95
N ILE A 260 19.54 -38.71 14.61
CA ILE A 260 18.14 -39.08 14.45
C ILE A 260 17.34 -38.40 15.55
N GLU A 261 16.46 -37.50 15.13
CA GLU A 261 15.60 -36.72 16.01
C GLU A 261 14.22 -37.40 16.15
N SER A 262 13.56 -37.18 17.29
CA SER A 262 12.22 -37.69 17.55
C SER A 262 11.20 -37.20 16.53
N ASN A 263 10.28 -38.08 16.13
CA ASN A 263 9.15 -37.72 15.26
C ASN A 263 7.96 -37.11 16.05
N ILE A 264 8.11 -36.97 17.37
CA ILE A 264 7.12 -36.31 18.22
C ILE A 264 7.28 -34.79 18.04
N PRO A 265 6.25 -34.06 17.59
CA PRO A 265 6.34 -32.61 17.44
C PRO A 265 6.46 -31.94 18.81
N GLN A 266 7.33 -30.94 18.99
CA GLN A 266 7.39 -30.16 20.24
C GLN A 266 6.20 -29.20 20.38
N ASN A 267 5.73 -28.67 19.25
CA ASN A 267 4.52 -27.85 19.20
C ASN A 267 3.78 -28.09 17.89
N ILE A 268 2.48 -27.82 17.93
CA ILE A 268 1.61 -27.82 16.77
C ILE A 268 0.85 -26.49 16.69
N THR A 269 0.52 -26.06 15.48
CA THR A 269 -0.22 -24.82 15.22
C THR A 269 -1.37 -25.09 14.25
N ILE A 270 -2.57 -24.63 14.61
CA ILE A 270 -3.76 -24.74 13.78
C ILE A 270 -3.78 -23.62 12.71
N ASN A 271 -3.84 -24.01 11.44
CA ASN A 271 -3.96 -23.14 10.29
C ASN A 271 -5.40 -23.14 9.75
N GLY A 272 -5.93 -21.95 9.50
CA GLY A 272 -7.30 -21.73 9.03
C GLY A 272 -7.78 -20.29 9.32
N PRO A 273 -8.96 -19.91 8.82
CA PRO A 273 -9.54 -18.58 9.10
C PRO A 273 -9.91 -18.42 10.58
N ASN A 274 -10.06 -17.18 11.04
CA ASN A 274 -10.50 -16.87 12.41
C ASN A 274 -12.02 -16.68 12.52
N SER A 275 -12.74 -16.66 11.40
CA SER A 275 -14.18 -16.50 11.36
C SER A 275 -14.81 -17.23 10.17
N LEU A 276 -16.07 -17.63 10.31
CA LEU A 276 -16.87 -18.30 9.27
C LEU A 276 -18.32 -17.83 9.29
N LYS A 277 -18.98 -17.90 8.14
CA LYS A 277 -20.42 -17.68 8.03
C LYS A 277 -21.20 -18.91 8.47
N VAL A 278 -22.36 -18.73 9.11
CA VAL A 278 -23.30 -19.84 9.38
C VAL A 278 -23.57 -20.65 8.12
N GLY A 279 -23.38 -21.97 8.21
CA GLY A 279 -23.51 -22.93 7.11
C GLY A 279 -22.22 -23.15 6.28
N GLU A 280 -21.20 -22.32 6.46
CA GLU A 280 -19.90 -22.46 5.77
C GLU A 280 -19.12 -23.67 6.29
N LYS A 281 -18.35 -24.29 5.39
CA LYS A 281 -17.43 -25.39 5.71
C LYS A 281 -16.00 -25.04 5.31
N ARG A 282 -15.04 -25.24 6.20
CA ARG A 282 -13.61 -25.05 5.92
C ARG A 282 -12.76 -26.18 6.50
N THR A 283 -11.71 -26.52 5.78
CA THR A 283 -10.70 -27.48 6.25
C THR A 283 -9.60 -26.73 6.99
N PHE A 284 -9.35 -27.14 8.22
CA PHE A 284 -8.23 -26.70 9.04
C PHE A 284 -7.08 -27.70 8.89
N SER A 285 -5.85 -27.21 9.00
CA SER A 285 -4.65 -28.03 8.92
C SER A 285 -3.71 -27.71 10.08
N VAL A 286 -2.76 -28.61 10.35
CA VAL A 286 -1.77 -28.42 11.42
C VAL A 286 -0.36 -28.33 10.82
N THR A 287 0.39 -27.36 11.31
CA THR A 287 1.85 -27.33 11.18
C THR A 287 2.48 -27.82 12.48
N ALA A 288 3.60 -28.52 12.37
CA ALA A 288 4.31 -29.11 13.49
C ALA A 288 5.78 -28.65 13.48
N SER A 289 6.34 -28.41 14.66
CA SER A 289 7.73 -28.03 14.85
C SER A 289 8.44 -29.02 15.78
N PRO A 290 9.67 -29.46 15.45
CA PRO A 290 10.45 -29.12 14.26
C PRO A 290 9.81 -29.60 12.94
N THR A 291 10.14 -28.93 11.83
CA THR A 291 9.60 -29.26 10.51
C THR A 291 9.93 -30.71 10.13
N GLY A 292 8.91 -31.49 9.77
CA GLY A 292 9.05 -32.89 9.35
C GLY A 292 8.54 -33.90 10.38
N THR A 293 8.29 -33.45 11.61
CA THR A 293 7.62 -34.25 12.65
C THR A 293 6.15 -34.55 12.30
N CYS A 294 5.59 -35.55 12.99
CA CYS A 294 4.25 -36.05 12.76
C CYS A 294 3.18 -34.94 12.92
N ARG A 295 2.25 -34.85 11.95
CA ARG A 295 1.15 -33.87 11.94
C ARG A 295 -0.21 -34.50 12.21
N ASP A 296 -0.23 -35.78 12.52
CA ASP A 296 -1.45 -36.50 12.84
C ASP A 296 -1.99 -36.00 14.17
N VAL A 297 -3.18 -35.42 14.11
CA VAL A 297 -3.87 -34.87 15.28
C VAL A 297 -5.25 -35.49 15.47
N ILE A 298 -5.73 -35.38 16.70
CA ILE A 298 -7.13 -35.56 17.08
C ILE A 298 -7.76 -34.17 17.09
N TRP A 299 -8.80 -33.98 16.29
CA TRP A 299 -9.58 -32.76 16.26
C TRP A 299 -10.73 -32.85 17.26
N SER A 300 -10.93 -31.78 18.04
CA SER A 300 -12.11 -31.59 18.88
C SER A 300 -12.53 -30.12 18.87
N ILE A 301 -13.72 -29.83 19.37
CA ILE A 301 -14.25 -28.48 19.45
C ILE A 301 -14.90 -28.25 20.81
N GLU A 302 -14.72 -27.06 21.34
CA GLU A 302 -15.39 -26.56 22.53
C GLU A 302 -16.39 -25.46 22.13
N GLY A 303 -17.63 -25.57 22.62
CA GLY A 303 -18.75 -24.75 22.20
C GLY A 303 -19.67 -25.46 21.20
N ASP A 304 -20.85 -24.87 20.96
CA ASP A 304 -21.91 -25.46 20.12
C ASP A 304 -22.21 -24.64 18.85
N SER A 305 -21.38 -23.62 18.57
CA SER A 305 -21.49 -22.76 17.39
C SER A 305 -21.08 -23.49 16.10
N ALA A 306 -20.23 -24.51 16.19
CA ALA A 306 -19.76 -25.33 15.07
C ALA A 306 -19.57 -26.80 15.46
N GLU A 307 -19.31 -27.62 14.45
CA GLU A 307 -18.80 -28.99 14.60
C GLU A 307 -17.51 -29.17 13.78
N ILE A 308 -16.59 -30.02 14.24
CA ILE A 308 -15.38 -30.39 13.48
C ILE A 308 -15.32 -31.90 13.26
N SER A 309 -15.05 -32.30 12.02
CA SER A 309 -14.88 -33.70 11.64
C SER A 309 -13.50 -34.24 12.00
N LYS A 310 -13.36 -35.57 12.01
CA LYS A 310 -12.08 -36.28 12.21
C LYS A 310 -10.96 -35.89 11.23
N ASN A 311 -11.31 -35.32 10.07
CA ASN A 311 -10.36 -34.89 9.05
C ASN A 311 -10.07 -33.38 9.11
N GLY A 312 -10.51 -32.68 10.15
CA GLY A 312 -10.28 -31.24 10.32
C GLY A 312 -11.22 -30.33 9.53
N VAL A 313 -12.30 -30.86 8.95
CA VAL A 313 -13.34 -30.03 8.30
C VAL A 313 -14.28 -29.50 9.38
N LEU A 314 -14.32 -28.18 9.56
CA LEU A 314 -15.21 -27.46 10.46
C LEU A 314 -16.44 -26.97 9.70
N THR A 315 -17.63 -27.21 10.25
CA THR A 315 -18.92 -26.74 9.76
C THR A 315 -19.51 -25.75 10.75
N ALA A 316 -19.78 -24.53 10.30
CA ALA A 316 -20.43 -23.51 11.10
C ALA A 316 -21.94 -23.76 11.21
N LEU A 317 -22.47 -23.88 12.43
CA LEU A 317 -23.87 -24.28 12.68
C LEU A 317 -24.75 -23.10 13.08
N LYS A 318 -24.28 -22.27 14.01
CA LYS A 318 -25.01 -21.11 14.51
C LYS A 318 -24.06 -20.02 14.97
N GLU A 319 -24.62 -18.83 15.12
CA GLU A 319 -23.93 -17.65 15.61
C GLU A 319 -23.36 -17.87 17.01
N GLY A 320 -22.13 -17.40 17.22
CA GLY A 320 -21.42 -17.51 18.48
C GLY A 320 -19.92 -17.73 18.27
N THR A 321 -19.18 -17.93 19.35
CA THR A 321 -17.77 -18.32 19.31
C THR A 321 -17.63 -19.80 19.65
N CYS A 322 -16.56 -20.42 19.17
CA CYS A 322 -16.15 -21.77 19.53
C CYS A 322 -14.63 -21.88 19.49
N LYS A 323 -14.05 -22.87 20.17
CA LYS A 323 -12.61 -23.15 20.12
C LYS A 323 -12.37 -24.46 19.41
N VAL A 324 -11.54 -24.43 18.38
CA VAL A 324 -11.04 -25.62 17.70
C VAL A 324 -9.79 -26.08 18.42
N LEU A 325 -9.74 -27.36 18.78
CA LEU A 325 -8.59 -27.98 19.42
C LEU A 325 -7.98 -29.05 18.51
N ALA A 326 -6.66 -29.07 18.47
CA ALA A 326 -5.87 -30.12 17.85
C ALA A 326 -4.91 -30.69 18.90
N GLN A 327 -4.87 -32.02 19.06
CA GLN A 327 -3.94 -32.72 19.94
C GLN A 327 -3.11 -33.73 19.14
N SER A 328 -1.79 -33.77 19.31
CA SER A 328 -0.94 -34.74 18.63
C SER A 328 -1.35 -36.18 19.00
N LYS A 329 -1.45 -37.07 18.00
CA LYS A 329 -1.72 -38.49 18.26
C LYS A 329 -0.57 -39.21 18.94
N LEU A 330 0.66 -38.71 18.81
CA LEU A 330 1.85 -39.32 19.40
C LEU A 330 2.07 -38.88 20.86
N ASP A 331 1.61 -37.68 21.23
CA ASP A 331 1.64 -37.17 22.60
C ASP A 331 0.48 -36.18 22.83
N LEU A 332 -0.51 -36.58 23.61
CA LEU A 332 -1.72 -35.79 23.87
C LEU A 332 -1.45 -34.51 24.68
N SER A 333 -0.30 -34.40 25.34
CA SER A 333 0.10 -33.15 26.04
C SER A 333 0.42 -32.02 25.05
N ILE A 334 0.69 -32.36 23.79
CA ILE A 334 1.04 -31.41 22.74
C ILE A 334 -0.23 -31.04 21.98
N CYS A 335 -0.81 -29.91 22.38
CA CYS A 335 -2.07 -29.42 21.88
C CYS A 335 -2.02 -27.94 21.47
N CYS A 336 -2.93 -27.54 20.59
CA CYS A 336 -3.15 -26.16 20.19
C CYS A 336 -4.65 -25.88 20.18
N GLU A 337 -5.04 -24.67 20.59
CA GLU A 337 -6.40 -24.16 20.47
C GLU A 337 -6.46 -22.94 19.56
N LYS A 338 -7.59 -22.78 18.86
CA LYS A 338 -7.87 -21.62 18.02
C LYS A 338 -9.33 -21.21 18.17
N GLU A 339 -9.57 -19.98 18.59
CA GLU A 339 -10.91 -19.40 18.67
C GLU A 339 -11.44 -19.03 17.28
N ILE A 340 -12.69 -19.38 17.00
CA ILE A 340 -13.40 -19.14 15.74
C ILE A 340 -14.72 -18.45 16.05
N THR A 341 -14.94 -17.30 15.40
CA THR A 341 -16.20 -16.55 15.48
C THR A 341 -17.11 -16.91 14.30
N ILE A 342 -18.33 -17.33 14.59
CA ILE A 342 -19.34 -17.67 13.59
C ILE A 342 -20.38 -16.57 13.55
N PHE A 343 -20.53 -15.98 12.38
CA PHE A 343 -21.41 -14.82 12.15
C PHE A 343 -22.52 -15.17 11.15
N LYS A 344 -23.65 -14.47 11.26
CA LYS A 344 -24.68 -14.45 10.21
C LYS A 344 -24.36 -13.36 9.19
N ASP A 345 -25.04 -13.35 8.04
CA ASP A 345 -24.89 -12.23 7.12
C ASP A 345 -25.24 -10.89 7.80
N PRO A 346 -24.48 -9.82 7.50
CA PRO A 346 -24.95 -8.47 7.81
C PRO A 346 -26.27 -8.19 7.08
N THR A 347 -27.04 -7.22 7.54
CA THR A 347 -28.31 -6.82 6.91
C THR A 347 -28.09 -5.65 5.95
N HIS A 348 -27.37 -4.61 6.38
CA HIS A 348 -27.12 -3.42 5.58
C HIS A 348 -25.86 -2.67 6.06
N LEU A 349 -25.46 -1.66 5.29
CA LEU A 349 -24.35 -0.76 5.60
C LEU A 349 -24.87 0.68 5.54
N SER A 350 -24.48 1.52 6.50
CA SER A 350 -24.71 2.96 6.48
C SER A 350 -23.38 3.71 6.55
N CYS A 351 -23.30 4.84 5.86
CA CYS A 351 -22.15 5.73 5.92
C CYS A 351 -22.58 7.08 5.35
N ASP A 352 -22.28 8.16 6.06
CA ASP A 352 -22.43 9.50 5.52
C ASP A 352 -21.26 9.80 4.59
N ILE A 353 -21.57 10.07 3.32
CA ILE A 353 -20.57 10.31 2.27
C ILE A 353 -20.84 11.69 1.65
N PRO A 354 -19.88 12.63 1.67
CA PRO A 354 -20.01 13.93 1.00
C PRO A 354 -20.41 13.81 -0.47
N TYR A 355 -21.10 14.81 -1.01
CA TYR A 355 -21.51 14.87 -2.42
C TYR A 355 -20.40 15.38 -3.34
N TYR A 356 -19.57 16.28 -2.81
CA TYR A 356 -18.46 16.86 -3.55
C TYR A 356 -17.27 17.15 -2.62
N LEU A 357 -16.11 17.41 -3.21
CA LEU A 357 -14.88 17.82 -2.54
C LEU A 357 -14.18 18.92 -3.35
N VAL A 358 -13.14 19.51 -2.79
CA VAL A 358 -12.23 20.45 -3.48
C VAL A 358 -10.79 19.90 -3.40
N PRO A 359 -9.92 20.09 -4.40
CA PRO A 359 -8.54 19.62 -4.33
C PRO A 359 -7.84 20.03 -3.02
N GLY A 360 -7.22 19.06 -2.33
CA GLY A 360 -6.58 19.25 -1.03
C GLY A 360 -7.48 19.03 0.19
N SER A 361 -8.81 18.96 0.01
CA SER A 361 -9.75 18.58 1.07
C SER A 361 -9.77 17.06 1.30
N PHE A 362 -10.21 16.65 2.48
CA PHE A 362 -10.34 15.24 2.86
C PHE A 362 -11.65 15.00 3.62
N ALA A 363 -12.15 13.76 3.63
CA ALA A 363 -13.26 13.35 4.49
C ALA A 363 -12.89 12.10 5.27
N LYS A 364 -13.44 11.95 6.48
CA LYS A 364 -13.32 10.74 7.30
C LYS A 364 -14.65 10.00 7.24
N LEU A 365 -14.68 8.85 6.55
CA LEU A 365 -15.90 8.06 6.42
C LEU A 365 -16.04 7.10 7.61
N GLU A 366 -17.15 7.22 8.35
CA GLU A 366 -17.53 6.32 9.44
C GLU A 366 -18.60 5.34 8.96
N ALA A 367 -18.17 4.25 8.33
CA ALA A 367 -19.09 3.22 7.88
C ALA A 367 -19.50 2.26 9.00
N ASN A 368 -20.80 2.07 9.16
CA ASN A 368 -21.40 1.15 10.11
C ASN A 368 -22.01 -0.03 9.35
N LEU A 369 -21.59 -1.25 9.70
CA LEU A 369 -22.14 -2.48 9.16
C LEU A 369 -23.08 -3.07 10.21
N TYR A 370 -24.32 -3.37 9.84
CA TYR A 370 -25.35 -3.79 10.79
C TYR A 370 -25.67 -5.26 10.68
N GLN A 371 -25.97 -5.87 11.83
CA GLN A 371 -26.57 -7.19 11.96
C GLN A 371 -27.61 -7.13 13.07
N ASN A 372 -28.86 -7.47 12.75
CA ASN A 372 -29.99 -7.36 13.70
C ASN A 372 -30.10 -5.97 14.35
N GLU A 373 -29.84 -4.90 13.59
CA GLU A 373 -29.81 -3.50 14.06
C GLU A 373 -28.66 -3.16 15.04
N GLU A 374 -27.75 -4.10 15.32
CA GLU A 374 -26.52 -3.84 16.07
C GLU A 374 -25.34 -3.63 15.12
N ILE A 375 -24.41 -2.74 15.50
CA ILE A 375 -23.23 -2.44 14.69
C ILE A 375 -22.16 -3.51 14.92
N ILE A 376 -21.66 -4.10 13.84
CA ILE A 376 -20.58 -5.10 13.84
C ILE A 376 -19.32 -4.52 13.16
N TYR A 377 -18.32 -4.13 13.95
CA TYR A 377 -17.01 -3.65 13.48
C TYR A 377 -15.96 -4.78 13.47
N PRO A 378 -14.85 -4.72 12.67
CA PRO A 378 -14.49 -3.83 11.57
C PRO A 378 -14.37 -4.62 10.24
N PHE A 379 -15.49 -4.92 9.61
CA PHE A 379 -15.57 -5.89 8.51
C PHE A 379 -15.92 -5.23 7.17
N ILE A 380 -15.21 -4.15 6.83
CA ILE A 380 -15.53 -3.24 5.72
C ILE A 380 -14.30 -2.99 4.85
N ILE A 381 -14.49 -2.88 3.54
CA ILE A 381 -13.49 -2.51 2.54
C ILE A 381 -13.90 -1.20 1.89
N TYR A 382 -12.96 -0.26 1.82
CA TYR A 382 -13.08 0.99 1.08
C TYR A 382 -12.33 0.90 -0.26
N SER A 383 -12.87 1.52 -1.30
CA SER A 383 -12.22 1.59 -2.61
C SER A 383 -12.67 2.83 -3.39
N SER A 384 -11.78 3.35 -4.21
CA SER A 384 -12.05 4.43 -5.18
C SER A 384 -11.94 3.87 -6.60
N SER A 385 -12.83 4.30 -7.50
CA SER A 385 -12.73 3.97 -8.92
C SER A 385 -11.61 4.71 -9.65
N ASP A 386 -11.12 5.83 -9.08
CA ASP A 386 -10.08 6.66 -9.67
C ASP A 386 -9.21 7.29 -8.56
N ASN A 387 -8.02 6.73 -8.35
CA ASN A 387 -7.06 7.17 -7.32
C ASN A 387 -6.24 8.42 -7.71
N ASP A 388 -6.36 8.90 -8.96
CA ASP A 388 -5.77 10.17 -9.40
C ASP A 388 -6.70 11.35 -9.07
N VAL A 389 -8.00 11.09 -8.94
CA VAL A 389 -9.02 12.06 -8.50
C VAL A 389 -9.22 12.00 -6.98
N ILE A 390 -9.53 10.83 -6.42
CA ILE A 390 -9.72 10.63 -4.97
C ILE A 390 -9.03 9.35 -4.50
N THR A 391 -8.16 9.44 -3.50
CA THR A 391 -7.65 8.26 -2.77
C THR A 391 -8.46 8.02 -1.51
N ILE A 392 -8.60 6.76 -1.10
CA ILE A 392 -9.19 6.38 0.19
C ILE A 392 -8.35 5.27 0.83
N ASP A 393 -8.05 5.41 2.12
CA ASP A 393 -7.28 4.41 2.87
C ASP A 393 -8.18 3.35 3.55
N GLU A 394 -7.55 2.35 4.17
CA GLU A 394 -8.24 1.27 4.88
C GLU A 394 -9.06 1.73 6.10
N LYS A 395 -8.81 2.96 6.60
CA LYS A 395 -9.51 3.57 7.74
C LYS A 395 -10.66 4.48 7.27
N GLY A 396 -10.93 4.55 5.97
CA GLY A 396 -11.99 5.39 5.42
C GLY A 396 -11.61 6.87 5.27
N LYS A 397 -10.33 7.24 5.42
CA LYS A 397 -9.89 8.61 5.13
C LYS A 397 -9.71 8.79 3.63
N MET A 398 -10.54 9.63 3.03
CA MET A 398 -10.48 9.96 1.61
C MET A 398 -9.91 11.36 1.37
N ILE A 399 -9.08 11.53 0.33
CA ILE A 399 -8.39 12.78 0.00
C ILE A 399 -8.63 13.10 -1.47
N ALA A 400 -9.12 14.31 -1.75
CA ALA A 400 -9.29 14.83 -3.10
C ALA A 400 -7.96 15.39 -3.65
N LYS A 401 -7.54 14.89 -4.81
CA LYS A 401 -6.27 15.25 -5.45
C LYS A 401 -6.43 16.22 -6.60
N SER A 402 -7.36 15.95 -7.51
CA SER A 402 -7.54 16.69 -8.75
C SER A 402 -9.02 16.79 -9.12
N VAL A 403 -9.38 17.82 -9.89
CA VAL A 403 -10.75 18.03 -10.39
C VAL A 403 -11.15 16.85 -11.25
N GLY A 404 -12.33 16.28 -11.00
CA GLY A 404 -12.78 15.07 -11.65
C GLY A 404 -13.94 14.39 -10.91
N GLN A 405 -14.19 13.13 -11.24
CA GLN A 405 -15.22 12.31 -10.62
C GLN A 405 -14.65 10.95 -10.24
N ALA A 406 -15.00 10.45 -9.06
CA ALA A 406 -14.67 9.09 -8.65
C ALA A 406 -15.85 8.48 -7.89
N VAL A 407 -16.06 7.17 -8.07
CA VAL A 407 -17.03 6.39 -7.32
C VAL A 407 -16.34 5.80 -6.10
N ILE A 408 -16.77 6.21 -4.91
CA ILE A 408 -16.34 5.59 -3.66
C ILE A 408 -17.27 4.43 -3.36
N THR A 409 -16.69 3.25 -3.18
CA THR A 409 -17.41 2.02 -2.82
C THR A 409 -16.94 1.51 -1.46
N ILE A 410 -17.91 1.32 -0.58
CA ILE A 410 -17.78 0.74 0.76
C ILE A 410 -18.52 -0.59 0.74
N LYS A 411 -17.85 -1.71 1.00
CA LYS A 411 -18.47 -3.05 0.96
C LYS A 411 -18.11 -3.90 2.17
N SER A 412 -18.99 -4.80 2.57
CA SER A 412 -18.68 -5.80 3.59
C SER A 412 -17.65 -6.82 3.07
N ILE A 413 -16.72 -7.23 3.92
CA ILE A 413 -15.82 -8.36 3.62
C ILE A 413 -16.56 -9.70 3.57
N PHE A 414 -17.72 -9.80 4.24
CA PHE A 414 -18.46 -11.05 4.41
C PHE A 414 -19.42 -11.31 3.26
N ASN A 415 -20.02 -10.24 2.74
CA ASN A 415 -20.98 -10.30 1.65
C ASN A 415 -20.83 -9.06 0.77
N GLU A 416 -20.20 -9.22 -0.38
CA GLU A 416 -19.93 -8.11 -1.30
C GLU A 416 -21.20 -7.47 -1.90
N ASN A 417 -22.36 -8.14 -1.80
CA ASN A 417 -23.64 -7.56 -2.20
C ASN A 417 -24.10 -6.46 -1.21
N ILE A 418 -23.59 -6.48 0.02
CA ILE A 418 -23.83 -5.43 1.01
C ILE A 418 -22.76 -4.36 0.79
N LYS A 419 -23.13 -3.37 -0.01
CA LYS A 419 -22.25 -2.27 -0.40
C LYS A 419 -23.01 -0.96 -0.54
N LEU A 420 -22.30 0.14 -0.30
CA LEU A 420 -22.67 1.49 -0.70
C LEU A 420 -21.70 1.97 -1.78
N SER A 421 -22.24 2.57 -2.83
CA SER A 421 -21.44 3.22 -3.86
C SER A 421 -21.99 4.62 -4.09
N LYS A 422 -21.13 5.63 -4.08
CA LYS A 422 -21.51 7.03 -4.34
C LYS A 422 -20.50 7.68 -5.29
N GLU A 423 -21.00 8.32 -6.35
CA GLU A 423 -20.19 9.22 -7.17
C GLU A 423 -19.93 10.52 -6.41
N ILE A 424 -18.66 10.90 -6.30
CA ILE A 424 -18.23 12.13 -5.67
C ILE A 424 -17.53 12.98 -6.73
N ARG A 425 -17.90 14.26 -6.78
CA ARG A 425 -17.31 15.24 -7.70
C ARG A 425 -16.25 16.07 -6.97
N VAL A 426 -15.05 16.15 -7.52
CA VAL A 426 -14.04 17.10 -7.05
C VAL A 426 -14.16 18.35 -7.91
N LEU A 427 -14.56 19.46 -7.29
CA LEU A 427 -14.83 20.75 -7.92
C LEU A 427 -13.66 21.72 -7.71
N ASP A 428 -13.44 22.63 -8.65
CA ASP A 428 -12.50 23.75 -8.49
C ASP A 428 -13.06 24.87 -7.59
N TYR A 429 -14.38 24.94 -7.47
CA TYR A 429 -15.11 25.97 -6.75
C TYR A 429 -16.37 25.42 -6.07
N VAL A 430 -16.69 25.96 -4.89
CA VAL A 430 -17.90 25.67 -4.11
C VAL A 430 -18.58 27.00 -3.76
N GLU A 431 -19.89 27.07 -3.95
CA GLU A 431 -20.68 28.26 -3.61
C GLU A 431 -20.74 28.48 -2.09
N THR A 432 -20.71 29.76 -1.69
CA THR A 432 -20.81 30.19 -0.29
C THR A 432 -22.11 30.94 -0.01
N SER A 433 -23.16 30.65 -0.78
CA SER A 433 -24.53 31.15 -0.55
C SER A 433 -25.15 30.62 0.74
N GLU A 434 -24.66 29.50 1.24
CA GLU A 434 -24.94 28.99 2.57
C GLU A 434 -23.65 28.54 3.25
N ILE A 435 -23.37 29.08 4.43
CA ILE A 435 -22.14 28.83 5.18
C ILE A 435 -22.50 28.31 6.57
N LEU A 436 -21.82 27.26 7.03
CA LEU A 436 -22.00 26.70 8.37
C LEU A 436 -20.90 27.18 9.31
N VAL A 437 -21.24 27.61 10.52
CA VAL A 437 -20.27 27.89 11.57
C VAL A 437 -20.30 26.78 12.62
N ILE A 438 -19.21 26.03 12.72
CA ILE A 438 -19.07 24.85 13.59
C ILE A 438 -17.60 24.62 13.99
N ASP A 439 -17.36 24.26 15.25
CA ASP A 439 -16.01 24.03 15.80
C ASP A 439 -15.81 22.55 16.20
N LYS A 440 -16.15 21.63 15.29
CA LYS A 440 -16.04 20.18 15.49
C LYS A 440 -15.08 19.49 14.50
N TYR A 441 -14.75 20.14 13.40
CA TYR A 441 -14.06 19.54 12.26
C TYR A 441 -12.72 20.22 12.00
N GLU A 442 -11.77 19.47 11.43
CA GLU A 442 -10.45 19.98 11.11
C GLU A 442 -10.45 20.84 9.85
N GLN A 443 -9.45 21.72 9.70
CA GLN A 443 -9.27 22.51 8.48
C GLN A 443 -9.20 21.60 7.23
N ASN A 444 -9.92 21.97 6.16
CA ASN A 444 -10.10 21.21 4.92
C ASN A 444 -10.83 19.86 5.06
N GLU A 445 -11.36 19.54 6.25
CA GLU A 445 -12.22 18.38 6.44
C GLU A 445 -13.60 18.64 5.82
N ALA A 446 -14.06 17.69 5.03
CA ALA A 446 -15.36 17.68 4.38
C ALA A 446 -16.30 16.70 5.09
N PHE A 447 -17.52 17.17 5.36
CA PHE A 447 -18.51 16.43 6.13
C PHE A 447 -19.93 16.75 5.65
N LEU A 448 -20.89 15.92 6.04
CA LEU A 448 -22.31 16.18 5.83
C LEU A 448 -22.92 16.84 7.06
N TYR A 449 -23.72 17.87 6.83
CA TYR A 449 -24.59 18.47 7.83
C TYR A 449 -25.90 18.84 7.16
N ASP A 450 -27.04 18.42 7.71
CA ASP A 450 -28.37 18.57 7.11
C ASP A 450 -28.43 18.18 5.61
N ASN A 451 -27.87 17.02 5.28
CA ASN A 451 -27.77 16.49 3.90
C ASN A 451 -27.03 17.40 2.90
N LYS A 452 -26.26 18.40 3.35
CA LYS A 452 -25.39 19.23 2.52
C LYS A 452 -23.93 18.98 2.85
N THR A 453 -23.06 19.20 1.87
CA THR A 453 -21.62 19.06 2.06
C THR A 453 -21.02 20.39 2.48
N TYR A 454 -20.25 20.33 3.56
CA TYR A 454 -19.46 21.44 4.06
C TYR A 454 -18.00 21.05 4.11
N ILE A 455 -17.13 22.00 3.84
CA ILE A 455 -15.69 21.85 3.86
C ILE A 455 -15.13 22.99 4.72
N MET A 456 -14.47 22.62 5.82
CA MET A 456 -13.85 23.60 6.72
C MET A 456 -12.84 24.46 5.98
N GLY A 457 -12.98 25.79 6.11
CA GLY A 457 -12.19 26.80 5.43
C GLY A 457 -12.73 27.27 4.07
N ILE A 458 -13.80 26.68 3.56
CA ILE A 458 -14.40 27.02 2.26
C ILE A 458 -15.83 27.51 2.43
N ASN A 459 -16.73 26.63 2.85
CA ASN A 459 -18.15 26.95 3.13
C ASN A 459 -18.55 26.51 4.55
N ALA A 460 -17.59 26.11 5.38
CA ALA A 460 -17.76 26.03 6.83
C ALA A 460 -16.56 26.64 7.56
N PHE A 461 -16.79 27.24 8.73
CA PHE A 461 -15.78 27.95 9.51
C PHE A 461 -15.98 27.74 11.01
N SER A 462 -14.93 27.87 11.81
CA SER A 462 -15.06 27.84 13.27
C SER A 462 -15.45 29.20 13.87
N LYS A 463 -15.34 30.28 13.08
CA LYS A 463 -15.69 31.64 13.48
C LYS A 463 -16.67 32.30 12.52
N ILE A 464 -17.55 33.13 13.08
CA ILE A 464 -18.60 33.88 12.37
C ILE A 464 -17.97 34.96 11.51
N ASN A 465 -16.98 35.71 12.00
CA ASN A 465 -16.36 36.75 11.18
C ASN A 465 -15.64 36.18 9.95
N GLU A 466 -14.99 35.02 10.09
CA GLU A 466 -14.38 34.32 8.94
C GLU A 466 -15.45 33.88 7.92
N ALA A 467 -16.61 33.42 8.40
CA ALA A 467 -17.76 33.13 7.54
C ALA A 467 -18.28 34.38 6.81
N ILE A 468 -18.38 35.54 7.50
CA ILE A 468 -18.82 36.80 6.90
C ILE A 468 -17.85 37.26 5.82
N GLU A 469 -16.53 37.16 6.04
CA GLU A 469 -15.51 37.51 5.03
C GLU A 469 -15.61 36.66 3.75
N LYS A 470 -16.16 35.45 3.85
CA LYS A 470 -16.31 34.49 2.74
C LYS A 470 -17.71 34.45 2.14
N ALA A 471 -18.66 35.10 2.79
CA ALA A 471 -20.03 35.16 2.34
C ALA A 471 -20.16 35.99 1.05
N GLN A 472 -21.05 35.53 0.18
CA GLN A 472 -21.47 36.23 -1.02
C GLN A 472 -22.73 37.06 -0.75
N ASN A 473 -23.11 37.89 -1.71
CA ASN A 473 -24.39 38.59 -1.64
C ASN A 473 -25.55 37.58 -1.56
N ASN A 474 -26.52 37.81 -0.66
CA ASN A 474 -27.63 36.89 -0.35
C ASN A 474 -27.24 35.62 0.41
N SER A 475 -26.10 35.61 1.13
CA SER A 475 -25.69 34.42 1.88
C SER A 475 -26.48 34.22 3.17
N VAL A 476 -26.68 32.96 3.52
CA VAL A 476 -27.17 32.52 4.82
C VAL A 476 -26.03 31.90 5.61
N ILE A 477 -25.69 32.49 6.75
CA ILE A 477 -24.76 31.91 7.71
C ILE A 477 -25.58 31.20 8.78
N VAL A 478 -25.37 29.89 8.88
CA VAL A 478 -26.02 29.01 9.86
C VAL A 478 -25.04 28.74 10.99
N LEU A 479 -25.40 29.11 12.21
CA LEU A 479 -24.64 28.80 13.41
C LEU A 479 -25.14 27.47 13.98
N SER A 480 -24.23 26.52 14.12
CA SER A 480 -24.54 25.26 14.81
C SER A 480 -24.75 25.48 16.31
N GLU A 481 -25.18 24.44 17.01
CA GLU A 481 -25.37 24.49 18.46
C GLU A 481 -24.05 24.83 19.16
N GLY A 482 -24.08 25.86 20.01
CA GLY A 482 -22.89 26.32 20.70
C GLY A 482 -23.02 27.73 21.26
N THR A 483 -21.94 28.19 21.88
CA THR A 483 -21.81 29.54 22.43
C THR A 483 -20.72 30.30 21.68
N TYR A 484 -21.06 31.47 21.16
CA TYR A 484 -20.20 32.32 20.33
C TYR A 484 -19.97 33.67 21.04
N ASN A 485 -18.71 33.95 21.34
CA ASN A 485 -18.30 35.11 22.14
C ASN A 485 -17.49 36.15 21.35
N GLU A 486 -17.38 36.00 20.03
CA GLU A 486 -16.69 37.00 19.21
C GLU A 486 -17.55 38.26 19.04
N GLU A 487 -16.90 39.41 18.88
CA GLU A 487 -17.57 40.61 18.39
C GLU A 487 -17.77 40.46 16.89
N ILE A 488 -19.02 40.52 16.43
CA ILE A 488 -19.42 40.21 15.05
C ILE A 488 -19.65 41.50 14.28
N ASN A 489 -18.99 41.68 13.14
CA ASN A 489 -19.20 42.83 12.27
C ASN A 489 -19.88 42.39 10.97
N ILE A 490 -21.11 42.85 10.74
CA ILE A 490 -21.87 42.60 9.52
C ILE A 490 -21.73 43.82 8.61
N ASP A 491 -20.75 43.74 7.71
CA ASP A 491 -20.38 44.80 6.76
C ASP A 491 -20.82 44.49 5.31
N ILE A 492 -21.55 43.39 5.09
CA ILE A 492 -22.03 42.97 3.77
C ILE A 492 -23.56 43.08 3.68
N ASP A 493 -24.05 43.60 2.57
CA ASP A 493 -25.48 43.66 2.32
C ASP A 493 -26.06 42.26 2.05
N ASN A 494 -27.37 42.10 2.31
CA ASN A 494 -28.12 40.88 2.01
C ASN A 494 -27.57 39.65 2.73
N LEU A 495 -27.34 39.75 4.05
CA LEU A 495 -26.87 38.64 4.88
C LEU A 495 -27.95 38.19 5.84
N SER A 496 -28.17 36.88 5.91
CA SER A 496 -28.98 36.27 6.97
C SER A 496 -28.08 35.48 7.92
N LEU A 497 -28.12 35.80 9.21
CA LEU A 497 -27.48 35.03 10.27
C LEU A 497 -28.55 34.28 11.05
N THR A 498 -28.50 32.95 11.03
CA THR A 498 -29.48 32.09 11.71
C THR A 498 -28.81 31.08 12.63
N GLY A 499 -29.46 30.72 13.73
CA GLY A 499 -28.95 29.73 14.69
C GLY A 499 -29.74 28.42 14.73
N ILE A 500 -29.05 27.35 15.09
CA ILE A 500 -29.63 26.08 15.55
C ILE A 500 -29.21 25.92 17.00
N ASN A 501 -30.02 26.43 17.93
CA ASN A 501 -29.66 26.54 19.35
C ASN A 501 -28.33 27.28 19.61
N ALA A 502 -28.00 28.25 18.75
CA ALA A 502 -26.77 29.03 18.83
C ALA A 502 -26.94 30.21 19.79
N THR A 503 -25.98 30.38 20.71
CA THR A 503 -25.99 31.44 21.72
C THR A 503 -24.89 32.45 21.48
N ILE A 504 -25.27 33.72 21.31
CA ILE A 504 -24.35 34.85 21.20
C ILE A 504 -24.19 35.51 22.58
N THR A 505 -22.95 35.76 23.01
CA THR A 505 -22.63 36.37 24.32
C THR A 505 -21.93 37.72 24.21
N ASN A 506 -21.70 38.21 22.98
CA ASN A 506 -20.99 39.44 22.69
C ASN A 506 -21.72 40.27 21.62
N LYS A 507 -21.14 41.40 21.21
CA LYS A 507 -21.82 42.41 20.39
C LYS A 507 -21.89 41.99 18.91
N ILE A 508 -22.98 42.37 18.26
CA ILE A 508 -23.15 42.37 16.80
C ILE A 508 -23.24 43.82 16.33
N ASN A 509 -22.32 44.24 15.47
CA ASN A 509 -22.34 45.53 14.81
C ASN A 509 -22.92 45.36 13.41
N VAL A 510 -24.03 46.03 13.12
CA VAL A 510 -24.75 45.98 11.84
C VAL A 510 -24.47 47.26 11.07
N ASN A 511 -23.62 47.14 10.04
CA ASN A 511 -23.18 48.26 9.21
C ASN A 511 -23.67 48.17 7.75
N ALA A 512 -24.52 47.19 7.46
CA ALA A 512 -25.01 46.87 6.11
C ALA A 512 -26.55 46.75 6.07
N ASN A 513 -27.09 46.79 4.85
CA ASN A 513 -28.52 46.73 4.57
C ASN A 513 -29.01 45.30 4.32
N ASN A 514 -30.33 45.09 4.44
CA ASN A 514 -30.97 43.81 4.17
C ASN A 514 -30.41 42.68 5.06
N VAL A 515 -30.22 42.98 6.35
CA VAL A 515 -29.67 42.04 7.34
C VAL A 515 -30.80 41.38 8.11
N THR A 516 -30.76 40.05 8.19
CA THR A 516 -31.70 39.26 9.00
C THR A 516 -30.97 38.51 10.10
N LEU A 517 -31.42 38.64 11.35
CA LEU A 517 -30.95 37.88 12.50
C LEU A 517 -32.12 37.03 13.01
N SER A 518 -31.96 35.69 13.00
CA SER A 518 -33.07 34.80 13.37
C SER A 518 -32.69 33.52 14.08
N ASN A 519 -33.59 32.98 14.91
CA ASN A 519 -33.38 31.72 15.63
C ASN A 519 -32.09 31.70 16.50
N LEU A 520 -31.71 32.86 17.05
CA LEU A 520 -30.54 33.03 17.90
C LEU A 520 -30.95 33.22 19.37
N ASN A 521 -30.08 32.74 20.26
CA ASN A 521 -30.14 33.03 21.68
C ASN A 521 -29.12 34.14 22.01
N PHE A 522 -29.47 35.09 22.86
CA PHE A 522 -28.60 36.18 23.31
C PHE A 522 -28.60 36.27 24.83
N ARG A 523 -27.41 36.34 25.43
CA ARG A 523 -27.23 36.50 26.88
C ARG A 523 -25.95 37.23 27.25
N GLU A 524 -25.73 37.48 28.54
CA GLU A 524 -24.51 38.11 29.07
C GLU A 524 -24.24 39.48 28.44
N ASN A 525 -23.12 39.66 27.73
CA ASN A 525 -22.73 40.95 27.13
C ASN A 525 -23.31 41.15 25.71
N ALA A 526 -24.22 40.29 25.27
CA ALA A 526 -24.81 40.37 23.95
C ALA A 526 -25.56 41.68 23.74
N SER A 527 -25.30 42.34 22.60
CA SER A 527 -26.03 43.51 22.15
C SER A 527 -25.96 43.61 20.62
N ILE A 528 -26.90 44.32 20.02
CA ILE A 528 -26.94 44.58 18.58
C ILE A 528 -26.89 46.09 18.37
N ASN A 529 -25.88 46.57 17.64
CA ASN A 529 -25.62 47.98 17.43
C ASN A 529 -25.61 48.30 15.93
N GLY A 530 -26.49 49.18 15.47
CA GLY A 530 -26.44 49.74 14.14
C GLY A 530 -25.38 50.84 14.01
N ASN A 531 -24.88 51.05 12.80
CA ASN A 531 -23.95 52.14 12.49
C ASN A 531 -24.55 53.51 12.86
N PRO A 532 -24.00 54.26 13.83
CA PRO A 532 -24.56 55.56 14.21
C PRO A 532 -24.37 56.64 13.14
N SER A 533 -23.39 56.48 12.25
CA SER A 533 -23.01 57.45 11.22
C SER A 533 -23.73 57.23 9.89
N GLY A 534 -24.53 56.17 9.75
CA GLY A 534 -25.20 55.82 8.49
C GLY A 534 -26.63 55.35 8.70
N SER A 535 -27.43 55.40 7.64
CA SER A 535 -28.76 54.79 7.61
C SER A 535 -28.67 53.28 7.39
N ILE A 536 -29.46 52.50 8.12
CA ILE A 536 -29.68 51.08 7.83
C ILE A 536 -31.09 50.87 7.27
N THR A 537 -31.20 50.09 6.22
CA THR A 537 -32.48 49.74 5.58
C THR A 537 -32.72 48.24 5.60
N ASN A 538 -33.99 47.85 5.78
CA ASN A 538 -34.47 46.46 5.72
C ASN A 538 -33.78 45.53 6.75
N PHE A 539 -33.78 45.92 8.02
CA PHE A 539 -33.29 45.07 9.11
C PHE A 539 -34.41 44.20 9.69
N THR A 540 -34.16 42.90 9.83
CA THR A 540 -35.10 41.95 10.43
C THR A 540 -34.49 41.25 11.64
N PHE A 541 -35.18 41.30 12.78
CA PHE A 541 -34.84 40.57 14.00
C PHE A 541 -36.02 39.69 14.38
N THR A 542 -35.94 38.37 14.14
CA THR A 542 -37.10 37.48 14.30
C THR A 542 -36.81 36.11 14.92
N ASN A 543 -37.77 35.56 15.68
CA ASN A 543 -37.65 34.25 16.31
C ASN A 543 -36.42 34.10 17.23
N ASN A 544 -36.00 35.17 17.89
CA ASN A 544 -34.84 35.15 18.78
C ASN A 544 -35.26 35.08 20.26
N LYS A 545 -34.37 34.56 21.11
CA LYS A 545 -34.52 34.60 22.56
C LYS A 545 -33.40 35.44 23.18
N VAL A 546 -33.76 36.37 24.06
CA VAL A 546 -32.86 37.27 24.78
C VAL A 546 -33.14 37.13 26.27
N TYR A 547 -32.11 36.85 27.08
CA TYR A 547 -32.27 36.59 28.50
C TYR A 547 -30.95 36.76 29.24
N ASN A 548 -30.99 37.00 30.56
CA ASN A 548 -29.80 37.08 31.42
C ASN A 548 -28.70 38.00 30.86
N LEU A 549 -29.08 39.19 30.40
CA LEU A 549 -28.13 40.22 29.96
C LEU A 549 -27.48 40.90 31.17
N ASN A 550 -26.22 41.29 31.02
CA ASN A 550 -25.49 42.12 31.98
C ASN A 550 -25.99 43.58 31.95
N GLU A 551 -25.62 44.36 32.96
CA GLU A 551 -25.95 45.79 33.04
C GLU A 551 -25.54 46.57 31.78
N GLY A 552 -26.43 47.45 31.32
CA GLY A 552 -26.21 48.19 30.08
C GLY A 552 -27.31 49.20 29.74
N LEU A 553 -27.09 49.95 28.66
CA LEU A 553 -28.06 50.95 28.19
C LEU A 553 -29.20 50.32 27.41
N SER A 554 -28.89 49.54 26.38
CA SER A 554 -29.89 48.93 25.50
C SER A 554 -29.37 47.67 24.81
N PHE A 555 -30.26 46.71 24.52
CA PHE A 555 -29.90 45.48 23.80
C PHE A 555 -29.84 45.74 22.29
N LEU A 556 -30.94 46.21 21.70
CA LEU A 556 -31.06 46.49 20.26
C LEU A 556 -31.00 48.00 20.04
N THR A 557 -29.88 48.50 19.53
CA THR A 557 -29.61 49.95 19.40
C THR A 557 -29.33 50.35 17.97
N PHE A 558 -30.24 51.10 17.33
CA PHE A 558 -30.00 51.77 16.06
C PHE A 558 -30.18 53.28 16.26
N ALA A 559 -29.18 53.90 16.87
CA ALA A 559 -29.16 55.31 17.24
C ALA A 559 -28.30 56.11 16.25
N VAL A 560 -28.90 56.55 15.15
CA VAL A 560 -28.27 57.38 14.13
C VAL A 560 -28.19 58.86 14.52
N VAL A 561 -27.16 59.55 14.03
CA VAL A 561 -26.93 60.99 14.26
C VAL A 561 -27.38 61.86 13.08
N GLY A 562 -27.73 63.11 13.36
CA GLY A 562 -28.10 64.10 12.34
C GLY A 562 -29.38 63.73 11.59
N ASP A 563 -29.34 63.83 10.26
CA ASP A 563 -30.47 63.57 9.36
C ASP A 563 -30.50 62.14 8.81
N ASN A 564 -29.57 61.27 9.23
CA ASN A 564 -29.60 59.86 8.89
C ASN A 564 -30.92 59.23 9.38
N GLN A 565 -31.46 58.29 8.62
CA GLN A 565 -32.77 57.69 8.85
C GLN A 565 -32.73 56.20 8.56
N ASN A 566 -33.04 55.39 9.57
CA ASN A 566 -33.27 53.97 9.41
C ASN A 566 -34.63 53.74 8.74
N GLU A 567 -34.76 52.67 7.94
CA GLU A 567 -35.99 52.40 7.20
C GLU A 567 -36.35 50.91 7.12
N ASN A 568 -37.65 50.59 7.21
CA ASN A 568 -38.24 49.26 7.01
C ASN A 568 -37.71 48.19 7.98
N PHE A 569 -37.87 48.41 9.28
CA PHE A 569 -37.44 47.44 10.30
C PHE A 569 -38.57 46.49 10.68
N ILE A 570 -38.24 45.21 10.85
CA ILE A 570 -39.16 44.17 11.32
C ILE A 570 -38.56 43.52 12.57
N ILE A 571 -39.28 43.58 13.69
CA ILE A 571 -38.92 42.97 14.95
C ILE A 571 -40.08 42.08 15.36
N SER A 572 -39.97 40.77 15.16
CA SER A 572 -41.14 39.88 15.34
C SER A 572 -40.86 38.53 15.98
N ASN A 573 -41.82 38.02 16.75
CA ASN A 573 -41.75 36.68 17.37
C ASN A 573 -40.53 36.48 18.28
N ASN A 574 -40.00 37.53 18.90
CA ASN A 574 -38.86 37.43 19.81
C ASN A 574 -39.33 37.34 21.27
N THR A 575 -38.54 36.68 22.11
CA THR A 575 -38.75 36.64 23.56
C THR A 575 -37.61 37.35 24.27
N PHE A 576 -37.92 38.39 25.03
CA PHE A 576 -37.02 39.10 25.94
C PHE A 576 -37.46 38.79 27.37
N GLU A 577 -36.71 37.95 28.07
CA GLU A 577 -37.06 37.39 29.36
C GLU A 577 -36.10 37.84 30.45
N GLU A 578 -36.63 38.30 31.58
CA GLU A 578 -35.87 38.71 32.77
C GLU A 578 -34.80 39.80 32.51
N ILE A 579 -35.15 40.81 31.70
CA ILE A 579 -34.24 41.90 31.34
C ILE A 579 -34.24 42.99 32.41
N ASN A 580 -33.68 42.71 33.59
CA ASN A 580 -33.78 43.60 34.76
C ASN A 580 -32.66 44.65 34.84
N GLU A 581 -31.58 44.47 34.06
CA GLU A 581 -30.35 45.25 34.19
C GLU A 581 -30.14 46.29 33.07
N LEU A 582 -31.08 46.38 32.12
CA LEU A 582 -31.01 47.34 31.01
C LEU A 582 -31.94 48.52 31.20
N THR A 583 -31.45 49.72 30.82
CA THR A 583 -32.29 50.93 30.75
C THR A 583 -33.40 50.77 29.71
N ASN A 584 -33.10 50.27 28.51
CA ASN A 584 -34.11 49.98 27.50
C ASN A 584 -33.86 48.62 26.84
N ILE A 585 -34.87 47.98 26.25
CA ILE A 585 -34.63 46.77 25.45
C ILE A 585 -34.31 47.17 24.00
N ILE A 586 -35.22 47.92 23.38
CA ILE A 586 -35.10 48.40 22.00
C ILE A 586 -34.98 49.91 22.00
N ARG A 587 -33.93 50.44 21.34
CA ARG A 587 -33.71 51.87 21.12
C ARG A 587 -33.46 52.17 19.65
N LEU A 588 -34.40 52.87 19.03
CA LEU A 588 -34.33 53.28 17.63
C LEU A 588 -34.37 54.81 17.52
N SER A 589 -33.54 55.40 16.66
CA SER A 589 -33.69 56.80 16.26
C SER A 589 -33.94 56.96 14.77
N ASN A 590 -34.66 58.04 14.42
CA ASN A 590 -35.03 58.40 13.05
C ASN A 590 -35.46 57.18 12.23
N ILE A 591 -36.52 56.50 12.65
CA ILE A 591 -37.00 55.27 12.01
C ILE A 591 -38.23 55.57 11.15
N LYS A 592 -38.18 55.16 9.89
CA LYS A 592 -39.29 55.19 8.96
C LYS A 592 -39.76 53.77 8.69
N ASN A 593 -41.07 53.53 8.75
CA ASN A 593 -41.66 52.19 8.52
C ASN A 593 -41.12 51.13 9.48
N LEU A 594 -41.80 50.95 10.61
CA LEU A 594 -41.39 50.00 11.65
C LEU A 594 -42.53 49.04 11.95
N ASN A 595 -42.18 47.76 12.04
CA ASN A 595 -43.09 46.72 12.48
C ASN A 595 -42.54 45.97 13.70
N ILE A 596 -43.27 46.00 14.81
CA ILE A 596 -42.96 45.26 16.04
C ILE A 596 -44.13 44.33 16.35
N GLU A 597 -44.00 43.04 16.08
CA GLU A 597 -45.12 42.09 16.14
C GLU A 597 -44.85 40.84 16.99
N ASN A 598 -45.82 40.44 17.80
CA ASN A 598 -45.82 39.16 18.50
C ASN A 598 -44.56 38.89 19.34
N ASN A 599 -43.96 39.93 19.92
CA ASN A 599 -42.83 39.80 20.82
C ASN A 599 -43.32 39.73 22.27
N LYS A 600 -42.54 39.05 23.12
CA LYS A 600 -42.74 39.04 24.57
C LYS A 600 -41.61 39.82 25.25
N PHE A 601 -41.96 40.83 26.03
CA PHE A 601 -41.03 41.67 26.79
C PHE A 601 -41.28 41.49 28.29
N SER A 602 -40.23 41.14 29.04
CA SER A 602 -40.28 41.03 30.49
C SER A 602 -39.07 41.70 31.15
N GLY A 603 -39.34 42.69 32.00
CA GLY A 603 -38.32 43.45 32.74
C GLY A 603 -37.75 44.64 31.96
N THR A 604 -37.32 45.68 32.68
CA THR A 604 -36.35 46.75 32.27
C THR A 604 -36.38 47.87 33.30
N LEU A 605 -35.27 48.60 33.45
CA LEU A 605 -35.19 49.76 34.33
C LEU A 605 -35.98 50.97 33.78
N SER A 606 -36.17 51.09 32.46
CA SER A 606 -36.97 52.16 31.84
C SER A 606 -37.89 51.64 30.72
N ASP A 607 -37.50 51.76 29.44
CA ASP A 607 -38.42 51.60 28.31
C ASP A 607 -38.20 50.28 27.58
N ALA A 608 -39.21 49.43 27.45
CA ALA A 608 -39.07 48.23 26.62
C ALA A 608 -38.82 48.64 25.15
N ILE A 609 -39.56 49.63 24.65
CA ILE A 609 -39.38 50.22 23.33
C ILE A 609 -39.25 51.74 23.44
N LEU A 610 -38.07 52.26 23.07
CA LEU A 610 -37.79 53.69 22.93
C LEU A 610 -37.56 54.03 21.45
N ILE A 611 -38.42 54.89 20.90
CA ILE A 611 -38.24 55.48 19.57
C ILE A 611 -38.05 56.99 19.73
N SER A 612 -36.99 57.56 19.16
CA SER A 612 -36.70 59.00 19.28
C SER A 612 -36.18 59.63 18.00
N GLY A 613 -35.99 60.96 18.01
CA GLY A 613 -35.10 61.64 17.07
C GLY A 613 -33.62 61.33 17.33
N SER A 614 -32.75 61.92 16.50
CA SER A 614 -31.30 61.98 16.72
C SER A 614 -30.98 62.71 18.02
N GLY A 615 -30.27 62.04 18.93
CA GLY A 615 -29.81 62.63 20.19
C GLY A 615 -28.84 61.73 20.94
N PHE A 616 -27.85 62.34 21.59
CA PHE A 616 -26.89 61.59 22.41
C PHE A 616 -27.56 61.01 23.67
N PRO A 617 -27.13 59.83 24.16
CA PRO A 617 -27.55 59.32 25.47
C PRO A 617 -27.42 60.41 26.55
N GLY A 618 -28.49 60.68 27.30
CA GLY A 618 -28.52 61.73 28.33
C GLY A 618 -28.94 63.13 27.84
N GLN A 619 -29.15 63.35 26.54
CA GLN A 619 -29.65 64.61 25.95
C GLN A 619 -31.05 64.45 25.33
N GLU A 620 -31.89 63.63 25.97
CA GLU A 620 -33.20 63.21 25.42
C GLU A 620 -34.21 64.35 25.21
N ASN A 621 -33.96 65.51 25.82
CA ASN A 621 -34.78 66.71 25.64
C ASN A 621 -34.36 67.57 24.43
N ASN A 622 -33.14 67.39 23.92
CA ASN A 622 -32.56 68.08 22.75
C ASN A 622 -32.44 67.13 21.55
N ILE A 623 -33.52 66.43 21.24
CA ILE A 623 -33.62 65.57 20.06
C ILE A 623 -33.94 66.37 18.79
N THR A 624 -33.19 66.09 17.71
CA THR A 624 -33.33 66.63 16.35
C THR A 624 -33.64 65.51 15.35
N GLY A 625 -33.71 65.79 14.05
CA GLY A 625 -33.99 64.77 13.03
C GLY A 625 -35.48 64.46 12.85
N THR A 626 -35.79 63.36 12.18
CA THR A 626 -37.15 62.98 11.76
C THR A 626 -37.93 62.22 12.83
N GLY A 627 -37.25 61.57 13.78
CA GLY A 627 -37.89 60.76 14.82
C GLY A 627 -38.66 59.56 14.24
N ALA A 628 -39.82 59.25 14.80
CA ALA A 628 -40.71 58.21 14.27
C ALA A 628 -41.47 58.75 13.05
N SER A 629 -41.32 58.11 11.88
CA SER A 629 -41.94 58.55 10.61
C SER A 629 -42.54 57.39 9.79
N GLY A 630 -43.30 57.71 8.73
CA GLY A 630 -43.97 56.70 7.89
C GLY A 630 -45.07 55.93 8.63
N LYS A 631 -45.13 54.60 8.44
CA LYS A 631 -46.09 53.72 9.14
C LYS A 631 -45.43 52.98 10.31
N LEU A 632 -45.98 53.10 11.52
CA LEU A 632 -45.54 52.32 12.67
C LEU A 632 -46.63 51.35 13.10
N ILE A 633 -46.28 50.07 13.21
CA ILE A 633 -47.16 49.00 13.63
C ILE A 633 -46.55 48.34 14.87
N ILE A 634 -47.30 48.29 15.96
CA ILE A 634 -46.97 47.55 17.17
C ILE A 634 -48.15 46.64 17.47
N TYR A 635 -48.01 45.35 17.15
CA TYR A 635 -49.13 44.41 17.12
C TYR A 635 -48.87 43.14 17.92
N GLY A 636 -49.82 42.68 18.73
CA GLY A 636 -49.75 41.33 19.30
C GLY A 636 -48.63 41.11 20.34
N ASN A 637 -48.00 42.16 20.86
CA ASN A 637 -46.89 42.03 21.81
C ASN A 637 -47.39 41.87 23.25
N GLU A 638 -46.62 41.19 24.07
CA GLU A 638 -46.85 41.04 25.51
C GLU A 638 -45.77 41.82 26.28
N PHE A 639 -46.18 42.64 27.25
CA PHE A 639 -45.29 43.41 28.12
C PHE A 639 -45.57 43.09 29.58
N SER A 640 -44.52 42.81 30.34
CA SER A 640 -44.56 42.65 31.79
C SER A 640 -43.33 43.20 32.49
N GLN A 641 -43.50 43.71 33.71
CA GLN A 641 -42.41 44.17 34.60
C GLN A 641 -41.49 45.27 34.01
N ALA A 642 -41.92 45.93 32.93
CA ALA A 642 -41.21 47.08 32.37
C ALA A 642 -41.68 48.37 33.06
N THR A 643 -40.75 49.25 33.47
CA THR A 643 -41.12 50.57 34.04
C THR A 643 -41.99 51.39 33.08
N ARG A 644 -41.71 51.33 31.77
CA ARG A 644 -42.56 51.82 30.67
C ARG A 644 -42.46 50.86 29.50
N SER A 645 -43.58 50.52 28.86
CA SER A 645 -43.57 49.59 27.73
C SER A 645 -43.17 50.28 26.43
N ILE A 646 -43.88 51.36 26.07
CA ILE A 646 -43.68 52.04 24.78
C ILE A 646 -43.48 53.54 25.03
N ASN A 647 -42.37 54.08 24.55
CA ASN A 647 -42.06 55.51 24.62
C ASN A 647 -41.62 56.03 23.26
N ILE A 648 -42.46 56.84 22.63
CA ILE A 648 -42.17 57.43 21.32
C ILE A 648 -42.03 58.94 21.49
N LYS A 649 -40.85 59.45 21.15
CA LYS A 649 -40.48 60.87 21.20
C LYS A 649 -40.22 61.37 19.80
N LEU A 650 -40.67 62.59 19.50
CA LEU A 650 -40.54 63.23 18.19
C LEU A 650 -41.28 62.45 17.10
N LEU A 651 -42.58 62.70 16.97
CA LEU A 651 -43.45 61.98 16.04
C LEU A 651 -43.72 62.81 14.78
N SER A 652 -43.32 62.28 13.63
CA SER A 652 -43.64 62.80 12.29
C SER A 652 -44.33 61.75 11.39
N ALA A 653 -44.75 60.62 11.98
CA ALA A 653 -45.39 59.50 11.29
C ALA A 653 -46.71 59.88 10.63
N GLU A 654 -47.03 59.19 9.54
CA GLU A 654 -48.32 59.31 8.86
C GLU A 654 -49.39 58.51 9.61
N LYS A 655 -49.01 57.33 10.12
CA LYS A 655 -49.92 56.41 10.79
C LYS A 655 -49.22 55.59 11.88
N ILE A 656 -49.85 55.51 13.04
CA ILE A 656 -49.42 54.64 14.15
C ILE A 656 -50.57 53.69 14.51
N GLU A 657 -50.29 52.39 14.49
CA GLU A 657 -51.22 51.32 14.87
C GLU A 657 -50.63 50.55 16.06
N ILE A 658 -51.20 50.71 17.25
CA ILE A 658 -50.83 49.94 18.44
C ILE A 658 -52.01 49.05 18.80
N ASN A 659 -52.01 47.81 18.32
CA ASN A 659 -53.19 46.96 18.37
C ASN A 659 -52.93 45.58 18.95
N ASN A 660 -53.92 45.02 19.66
CA ASN A 660 -53.89 43.63 20.15
C ASN A 660 -52.68 43.31 21.06
N ASN A 661 -52.13 44.30 21.78
CA ASN A 661 -51.04 44.09 22.73
C ASN A 661 -51.57 43.84 24.15
N ILE A 662 -50.81 43.13 24.95
CA ILE A 662 -51.09 42.86 26.36
C ILE A 662 -50.04 43.58 27.22
N PHE A 663 -50.51 44.44 28.12
CA PHE A 663 -49.70 45.15 29.11
C PHE A 663 -50.12 44.65 30.49
N ASN A 664 -49.25 43.90 31.18
CA ASN A 664 -49.57 43.28 32.46
C ASN A 664 -48.47 43.52 33.50
N SER A 665 -48.78 44.19 34.62
CA SER A 665 -47.76 44.52 35.64
C SER A 665 -46.58 45.32 35.07
N CYS A 666 -46.87 46.34 34.25
CA CYS A 666 -45.88 47.19 33.60
C CYS A 666 -46.41 48.63 33.42
N GLY A 667 -45.52 49.56 33.05
CA GLY A 667 -45.92 50.89 32.60
C GLY A 667 -46.49 50.85 31.18
N GLY A 668 -47.36 51.81 30.86
CA GLY A 668 -48.09 51.81 29.60
C GLY A 668 -47.38 52.49 28.42
N ILE A 669 -48.14 53.23 27.63
CA ILE A 669 -47.73 53.88 26.38
C ILE A 669 -47.51 55.37 26.62
N GLN A 670 -46.46 55.94 26.04
CA GLN A 670 -46.17 57.36 26.09
C GLN A 670 -45.80 57.94 24.72
N PHE A 671 -46.41 59.08 24.38
CA PHE A 671 -46.08 59.90 23.23
C PHE A 671 -45.59 61.28 23.65
N GLN A 672 -44.53 61.78 23.00
CA GLN A 672 -43.95 63.10 23.25
C GLN A 672 -43.60 63.83 21.95
N ARG A 673 -43.92 65.13 21.87
CA ARG A 673 -43.54 66.04 20.76
C ARG A 673 -44.04 65.58 19.38
N ILE A 674 -45.33 65.76 19.11
CA ILE A 674 -45.95 65.47 17.81
C ILE A 674 -45.73 66.67 16.87
N LEU A 675 -45.23 66.43 15.66
CA LEU A 675 -44.80 67.48 14.73
C LEU A 675 -45.78 67.75 13.58
N ASN A 676 -46.49 66.73 13.12
CA ASN A 676 -47.39 66.78 11.96
C ASN A 676 -48.77 66.20 12.28
N ASP A 677 -49.72 66.37 11.36
CA ASP A 677 -51.01 65.67 11.41
C ASP A 677 -50.78 64.15 11.45
N LEU A 678 -51.25 63.52 12.52
CA LEU A 678 -50.94 62.14 12.87
C LEU A 678 -52.24 61.36 13.15
N ASP A 679 -52.43 60.22 12.48
CA ASP A 679 -53.51 59.26 12.82
C ASP A 679 -52.93 58.17 13.74
N VAL A 680 -53.35 58.19 15.00
CA VAL A 680 -52.96 57.19 16.01
C VAL A 680 -54.17 56.34 16.33
N ASN A 681 -54.08 55.03 16.08
CA ASN A 681 -55.10 54.06 16.43
C ASN A 681 -54.52 53.11 17.49
N ILE A 682 -55.10 53.13 18.68
CA ILE A 682 -54.76 52.25 19.81
C ILE A 682 -55.98 51.38 20.09
N CYS A 683 -56.01 50.17 19.55
CA CYS A 683 -57.21 49.33 19.60
C CYS A 683 -56.97 47.89 20.06
N PHE A 684 -57.97 47.28 20.70
CA PHE A 684 -57.92 45.85 21.08
C PHE A 684 -56.79 45.49 22.04
N ASN A 685 -56.21 46.45 22.74
CA ASN A 685 -55.16 46.17 23.73
C ASN A 685 -55.78 45.85 25.09
N THR A 686 -55.04 45.08 25.89
CA THR A 686 -55.40 44.76 27.27
C THR A 686 -54.38 45.37 28.21
N PHE A 687 -54.83 46.24 29.12
CA PHE A 687 -54.03 46.87 30.16
C PHE A 687 -54.50 46.35 31.52
N THR A 688 -53.68 45.52 32.15
CA THR A 688 -53.96 44.89 33.44
C THR A 688 -52.85 45.21 34.43
N LYS A 689 -53.14 45.51 35.69
CA LYS A 689 -52.09 45.71 36.71
C LYS A 689 -51.06 46.77 36.33
N ILE A 690 -51.49 47.86 35.70
CA ILE A 690 -50.53 48.88 35.23
C ILE A 690 -49.80 49.52 36.41
N GLU A 691 -48.47 49.49 36.34
CA GLU A 691 -47.53 50.02 37.33
C GLU A 691 -46.84 51.25 36.72
N GLY A 692 -46.96 52.43 37.33
CA GLY A 692 -46.33 53.64 36.80
C GLY A 692 -47.32 54.68 36.24
N SER A 693 -48.14 55.24 37.11
CA SER A 693 -48.91 56.49 36.95
C SER A 693 -49.97 56.59 35.82
N VAL A 694 -49.74 56.08 34.60
CA VAL A 694 -50.65 56.23 33.46
C VAL A 694 -50.56 55.06 32.46
N GLY A 695 -51.72 54.57 32.00
CA GLY A 695 -51.84 53.58 30.92
C GLY A 695 -51.48 54.14 29.54
N ILE A 696 -52.08 55.26 29.12
CA ILE A 696 -51.74 55.95 27.87
C ILE A 696 -51.51 57.42 28.15
N ARG A 697 -50.29 57.92 27.91
CA ARG A 697 -49.92 59.32 28.15
C ARG A 697 -49.50 60.02 26.87
N ILE A 698 -50.05 61.22 26.62
CA ILE A 698 -49.77 62.01 25.42
C ILE A 698 -49.36 63.43 25.81
N PHE A 699 -48.13 63.80 25.45
CA PHE A 699 -47.59 65.16 25.55
C PHE A 699 -47.33 65.74 24.15
N ASN A 700 -48.01 66.82 23.78
CA ASN A 700 -47.80 67.55 22.52
C ASN A 700 -47.43 69.04 22.74
N ASN A 701 -46.93 69.76 21.75
CA ASN A 701 -46.64 71.20 21.84
C ASN A 701 -47.25 71.97 20.65
N ASN A 702 -48.55 71.78 20.36
CA ASN A 702 -49.40 72.62 19.48
C ASN A 702 -49.77 72.10 18.05
N VAL A 703 -49.93 70.78 17.82
CA VAL A 703 -50.34 70.22 16.50
C VAL A 703 -51.56 69.31 16.58
N LEU A 704 -52.53 69.44 15.67
CA LEU A 704 -53.73 68.58 15.64
C LEU A 704 -53.33 67.12 15.34
N ALA A 705 -53.76 66.18 16.19
CA ALA A 705 -53.61 64.74 15.93
C ALA A 705 -54.96 64.05 16.15
N ASN A 706 -55.28 63.08 15.28
CA ASN A 706 -56.48 62.26 15.39
C ASN A 706 -56.13 61.00 16.19
N ILE A 707 -56.35 61.05 17.50
CA ILE A 707 -56.03 59.94 18.40
C ILE A 707 -57.31 59.18 18.74
N LYS A 708 -57.35 57.91 18.36
CA LYS A 708 -58.44 56.97 18.64
C LYS A 708 -57.94 55.88 19.57
N VAL A 709 -58.55 55.77 20.73
CA VAL A 709 -58.28 54.71 21.71
C VAL A 709 -59.56 53.91 21.85
N ASN A 710 -59.75 52.86 21.05
CA ASN A 710 -61.05 52.17 21.00
C ASN A 710 -60.94 50.66 21.23
N TYR A 711 -61.96 50.05 21.82
CA TYR A 711 -62.02 48.59 22.02
C TYR A 711 -60.88 48.02 22.88
N ASN A 712 -60.36 48.78 23.83
CA ASN A 712 -59.34 48.31 24.78
C ASN A 712 -59.96 47.89 26.11
N ILE A 713 -59.26 47.03 26.84
CA ILE A 713 -59.56 46.61 28.21
C ILE A 713 -58.61 47.35 29.14
N PHE A 714 -59.14 48.05 30.14
CA PHE A 714 -58.37 48.63 31.23
C PHE A 714 -58.88 48.06 32.57
N GLU A 715 -58.03 47.33 33.27
CA GLU A 715 -58.39 46.56 34.47
C GLU A 715 -57.29 46.58 35.53
N ASP A 716 -57.66 46.58 36.81
CA ASP A 716 -56.80 46.32 37.98
C ASP A 716 -55.58 47.26 38.05
N PHE A 717 -55.76 48.57 37.81
CA PHE A 717 -54.64 49.51 37.88
C PHE A 717 -54.08 49.57 39.33
N ALA A 718 -52.74 49.52 39.48
CA ALA A 718 -52.09 49.29 40.78
C ALA A 718 -52.32 50.40 41.84
N SER A 719 -52.87 51.54 41.44
CA SER A 719 -53.28 52.63 42.32
C SER A 719 -54.50 53.34 41.72
N GLU A 720 -55.49 53.67 42.56
CA GLU A 720 -56.68 54.43 42.16
C GLU A 720 -56.34 55.84 41.63
N THR A 721 -55.13 56.35 41.91
CA THR A 721 -54.63 57.64 41.37
C THR A 721 -54.03 57.53 39.97
N TYR A 722 -53.87 56.32 39.44
CA TYR A 722 -53.31 56.12 38.10
C TYR A 722 -54.37 56.41 37.04
N LYS A 723 -53.98 57.11 35.96
CA LYS A 723 -54.90 57.43 34.88
C LYS A 723 -54.91 56.33 33.82
N TYR A 724 -56.07 55.95 33.32
CA TYR A 724 -56.13 55.13 32.11
C TYR A 724 -55.57 55.91 30.92
N ILE A 725 -55.97 57.18 30.79
CA ILE A 725 -55.54 58.08 29.71
C ILE A 725 -55.21 59.46 30.30
N ASP A 726 -54.00 59.95 30.02
CA ASP A 726 -53.53 61.30 30.34
C ASP A 726 -53.13 62.02 29.05
N ASN A 727 -54.13 62.57 28.37
CA ASN A 727 -53.93 63.36 27.17
C ASN A 727 -53.93 64.85 27.54
N ARG A 728 -52.76 65.49 27.49
CA ARG A 728 -52.65 66.86 28.00
C ARG A 728 -52.89 67.94 26.96
N ILE A 729 -52.92 67.60 25.66
CA ILE A 729 -52.59 68.60 24.63
C ILE A 729 -53.38 68.48 23.31
N ASN A 730 -54.09 67.37 23.04
CA ASN A 730 -54.86 67.15 21.77
C ASN A 730 -56.31 66.69 22.00
N THR A 731 -57.09 66.49 20.94
CA THR A 731 -58.36 65.74 21.03
C THR A 731 -58.07 64.23 20.94
N CYS A 732 -58.52 63.47 21.93
CA CYS A 732 -58.45 62.02 21.95
C CYS A 732 -59.87 61.49 22.08
N ASN A 733 -60.29 60.61 21.18
CA ASN A 733 -61.56 59.90 21.29
C ASN A 733 -61.27 58.50 21.85
N ALA A 734 -61.84 58.21 23.02
CA ALA A 734 -61.60 56.97 23.76
C ALA A 734 -62.90 56.17 23.95
N ASN A 735 -63.59 55.88 22.84
CA ASN A 735 -64.89 55.21 22.83
C ASN A 735 -64.77 53.68 22.75
N TYR A 736 -65.84 52.99 23.11
CA TYR A 736 -65.95 51.53 23.01
C TYR A 736 -64.91 50.78 23.83
N ASN A 737 -64.39 51.35 24.92
CA ASN A 737 -63.46 50.65 25.83
C ASN A 737 -64.21 50.06 27.04
N TYR A 738 -63.58 49.09 27.69
CA TYR A 738 -63.93 48.66 29.04
C TYR A 738 -62.96 49.30 30.04
N PHE A 739 -63.52 49.86 31.11
CA PHE A 739 -62.78 50.37 32.27
C PHE A 739 -63.40 49.75 33.52
N ASP A 740 -62.57 49.15 34.39
CA ASP A 740 -63.04 48.52 35.62
C ASP A 740 -63.57 49.52 36.66
N ASN A 741 -62.99 50.73 36.74
CA ASN A 741 -63.42 51.79 37.65
C ASN A 741 -63.26 53.20 37.03
N LEU A 742 -64.12 53.55 36.08
CA LEU A 742 -64.04 54.84 35.38
C LEU A 742 -64.50 56.01 36.25
N THR A 743 -63.60 56.97 36.50
CA THR A 743 -63.91 58.29 37.08
C THR A 743 -63.30 59.43 36.26
N ASP A 744 -63.79 60.66 36.46
CA ASP A 744 -63.26 61.87 35.82
C ASP A 744 -61.78 62.15 36.20
N GLU A 745 -61.29 61.62 37.33
CA GLU A 745 -59.90 61.78 37.75
C GLU A 745 -58.96 60.81 37.02
N ASN A 746 -59.46 59.64 36.58
CA ASN A 746 -58.69 58.60 35.90
C ASN A 746 -58.62 58.77 34.37
N ILE A 747 -59.38 59.70 33.78
CA ILE A 747 -59.27 60.08 32.36
C ILE A 747 -59.11 61.59 32.23
N PHE A 748 -57.98 62.03 31.69
CA PHE A 748 -57.70 63.44 31.47
C PHE A 748 -57.58 63.76 29.97
N GLY A 749 -58.36 64.74 29.51
CA GLY A 749 -58.30 65.30 28.15
C GLY A 749 -58.71 64.33 27.03
N ALA A 750 -59.39 63.23 27.34
CA ALA A 750 -60.01 62.35 26.35
C ALA A 750 -61.54 62.44 26.41
N ILE A 751 -62.17 62.33 25.25
CA ILE A 751 -63.62 62.30 25.10
C ILE A 751 -64.07 60.85 25.13
N VAL A 752 -64.93 60.51 26.09
CA VAL A 752 -65.51 59.18 26.27
C VAL A 752 -67.04 59.32 26.23
N THR A 753 -67.66 58.86 25.14
CA THR A 753 -69.13 58.90 24.97
C THR A 753 -69.78 57.52 25.00
N GLU A 754 -69.04 56.46 24.69
CA GLU A 754 -69.54 55.09 24.65
C GLU A 754 -68.51 54.16 25.33
N THR A 755 -68.98 53.30 26.26
CA THR A 755 -68.15 52.31 26.99
C THR A 755 -68.91 51.00 27.12
N PHE A 756 -68.21 49.90 27.43
CA PHE A 756 -68.83 48.61 27.74
C PHE A 756 -68.91 48.38 29.25
N ALA A 757 -69.99 47.75 29.73
CA ALA A 757 -70.19 47.50 31.16
C ALA A 757 -69.43 46.26 31.66
N SER A 758 -69.00 45.37 30.76
CA SER A 758 -68.17 44.21 31.08
C SER A 758 -67.23 43.84 29.95
N ILE A 759 -66.11 43.18 30.29
CA ILE A 759 -65.17 42.60 29.31
C ILE A 759 -65.92 41.69 28.33
N LYS A 760 -66.86 40.86 28.80
CA LYS A 760 -67.66 39.95 27.97
C LYS A 760 -68.49 40.66 26.89
N GLU A 761 -69.02 41.85 27.19
CA GLU A 761 -69.76 42.66 26.21
C GLU A 761 -68.83 43.25 25.15
N LEU A 762 -67.67 43.77 25.59
CA LEU A 762 -66.63 44.25 24.70
C LEU A 762 -66.14 43.14 23.76
N GLU A 763 -65.76 41.98 24.30
CA GLU A 763 -65.32 40.81 23.52
C GLU A 763 -66.37 40.39 22.48
N LYS A 764 -67.66 40.42 22.85
CA LYS A 764 -68.76 40.14 21.90
C LYS A 764 -68.83 41.18 20.79
N ALA A 765 -68.62 42.46 21.10
CA ALA A 765 -68.60 43.54 20.12
C ALA A 765 -67.38 43.43 19.18
N ILE A 766 -66.19 43.20 19.73
CA ILE A 766 -64.96 42.96 18.96
C ILE A 766 -65.18 41.81 17.98
N LYS A 767 -65.73 40.69 18.45
CA LYS A 767 -66.01 39.51 17.61
C LYS A 767 -67.04 39.76 16.50
N SER A 768 -67.86 40.80 16.61
CA SER A 768 -68.80 41.20 15.55
C SER A 768 -68.20 42.14 14.50
N LEU A 769 -67.02 42.72 14.80
CA LEU A 769 -66.25 43.58 13.91
C LEU A 769 -65.21 42.81 13.09
N SER A 770 -64.70 41.69 13.64
CA SER A 770 -63.88 40.69 12.96
C SER A 770 -64.69 39.85 11.99
#